data_AF-A0A6L3ADN9-F1
#
_entry.id   AF-A0A6L3ADN9-F1
#
_cell.length_a   1.000
_cell.length_b   1.000
_cell.length_c   1.000
_cell.angle_alpha   90.00
_cell.angle_beta   90.00
_cell.angle_gamma   90.00
#
_symmetry.space_group_name_H-M   'P 1'
#
loop_
_entity.id
_entity.type
_entity.pdbx_description
1 polymer ?
#
loop_
_entity_poly.entity_id
_entity_poly.type
_entity_poly.pdbx_seq_one_letter_code
_entity_poly.pdbx_strand_id
1 'polypeptide(L)'
;MLKPIARAMSSVVAAWNPLSENTRAAAWSTSRRRLSLLSGSNMRWPRRPTLAFKSTPTGIVAAAADENARLRPEVYTHWNDSPGQPWRQAASASSRALPAHFLWAGRRGKAVMAPGAGPRLLVAELGLGPAAAYCGWLFAQAGHDVVLIEPPRGHPLRAAPASSTPDASGPVFPTFASAKQSVVLDLETPSGRGELLRLLGAADVLITGEPGLLPAAGIGHGELQSIAPHLVHASISPFGESGPYEHFAATSATLYALGGYTYITGEPGREPLNGPEHFPEFLAGATAFAAAHAALLERNRSGAGQGLEISAMECLLAGHQFTLTRHSYQQMTLERTGNRYASLAGVNFYQCADGVVALAASSQAQLEQLFLLTGRTDLLGDPRFSALATSAEDVPAFDQAISPWFAARTRDEAVERCQEFRIPCAPVLEVDEVLNHPQLQARGFWQPTTGEDGTTLQLPRLPFRIRGSREQPAPAPAQGSHQEQLASLPAAEARPASGFNRVSRSPLAGVRVLDLTRVWSGPVATRMLADLGAEVIKIEHPGSRGPLGSDGGAAQSWNRNGLFNVLNRNKQSVAMDLGAPGAREVFIALAEMSDLVIENFSPRVMGNLGIDFEALSRRNPALIMVSMPGYGLTGPMRDGVAYGTTIDAEAGTASIMGYPGEGPMRMGVAFPDYVAGIHAAGATLAALLERTHSGRGQHVDLSQFESIAAFVAPAVVEWQLTGARPARPGNRSASAVPSGIYPCKDGAWIAVNILSDGQWANLCEVMQRGDLAADPLLVTASTRSLRHDELDAAIAAWTATREASALMHELQALGIPAGQVLSGPELFSDLQSRARGFFVELDHPRVGRHEYPGLPFTIAGIDVGDWRDAPCLGEHNSQVLTSLLGYDSAAITSLYEAGAIADRPPA
;
A
#
# COMPACT_ATOMS: atom_id res chain seq x y z
N MET A 1 49.62 -5.79 -19.50
CA MET A 1 49.11 -6.63 -20.61
C MET A 1 47.96 -6.01 -21.43
N LEU A 2 47.21 -5.00 -20.96
CA LEU A 2 46.01 -4.51 -21.67
C LEU A 2 46.22 -3.35 -22.67
N LYS A 3 47.30 -2.56 -22.54
CA LYS A 3 47.60 -1.43 -23.46
C LYS A 3 47.94 -1.84 -24.92
N PRO A 4 48.61 -2.98 -25.19
CA PRO A 4 48.88 -3.42 -26.58
C PRO A 4 47.63 -3.91 -27.33
N ILE A 5 46.69 -4.55 -26.61
CA ILE A 5 45.45 -5.10 -27.18
C ILE A 5 44.50 -3.98 -27.61
N ALA A 6 44.37 -2.93 -26.78
CA ALA A 6 43.57 -1.75 -27.10
C ALA A 6 44.07 -1.01 -28.35
N ARG A 7 45.40 -0.85 -28.52
CA ARG A 7 45.99 -0.25 -29.73
C ARG A 7 45.78 -1.11 -30.98
N ALA A 8 45.85 -2.43 -30.85
CA ALA A 8 45.56 -3.34 -31.96
C ALA A 8 44.08 -3.26 -32.40
N MET A 9 43.14 -3.21 -31.45
CA MET A 9 41.71 -3.08 -31.75
C MET A 9 41.34 -1.73 -32.39
N SER A 10 41.89 -0.62 -31.92
CA SER A 10 41.66 0.69 -32.56
C SER A 10 42.18 0.76 -33.99
N SER A 11 43.31 0.09 -34.30
CA SER A 11 43.83 0.03 -35.67
C SER A 11 42.97 -0.81 -36.62
N VAL A 12 42.28 -1.83 -36.10
CA VAL A 12 41.35 -2.69 -36.86
C VAL A 12 40.04 -1.96 -37.14
N VAL A 13 39.53 -1.19 -36.18
CA VAL A 13 38.30 -0.40 -36.33
C VAL A 13 38.50 0.75 -37.32
N ALA A 14 39.67 1.41 -37.31
CA ALA A 14 39.98 2.49 -38.26
C ALA A 14 40.08 2.01 -39.73
N ALA A 15 40.47 0.75 -39.97
CA ALA A 15 40.53 0.15 -41.30
C ALA A 15 39.18 -0.43 -41.79
N TRP A 16 38.17 -0.49 -40.92
CA TRP A 16 36.91 -1.19 -41.19
C TRP A 16 35.84 -0.32 -41.87
N ASN A 17 35.91 1.00 -41.67
CA ASN A 17 34.81 1.90 -42.06
C ASN A 17 34.68 2.23 -43.57
N PRO A 18 35.72 2.18 -44.43
CA PRO A 18 35.53 2.58 -45.83
C PRO A 18 35.42 1.41 -46.85
N LEU A 19 35.27 0.14 -46.43
CA LEU A 19 35.31 -1.01 -47.36
C LEU A 19 33.96 -1.73 -47.54
N SER A 20 33.67 -2.16 -48.78
CA SER A 20 32.48 -2.93 -49.17
C SER A 20 32.47 -4.36 -48.59
N GLU A 21 31.28 -4.98 -48.50
CA GLU A 21 31.05 -6.25 -47.77
C GLU A 21 31.97 -7.40 -48.18
N ASN A 22 32.33 -7.53 -49.46
CA ASN A 22 33.18 -8.63 -49.92
C ASN A 22 34.66 -8.47 -49.51
N THR A 23 35.13 -7.26 -49.20
CA THR A 23 36.52 -7.01 -48.77
C THR A 23 36.70 -7.18 -47.26
N ARG A 24 35.60 -7.13 -46.48
CA ARG A 24 35.62 -7.29 -45.01
C ARG A 24 35.99 -8.71 -44.56
N ALA A 25 35.70 -9.72 -45.38
CA ALA A 25 35.99 -11.12 -45.09
C ALA A 25 37.50 -11.44 -45.05
N ALA A 26 38.29 -10.84 -45.94
CA ALA A 26 39.75 -11.02 -45.99
C ALA A 26 40.50 -10.27 -44.87
N ALA A 27 39.98 -9.11 -44.46
CA ALA A 27 40.51 -8.38 -43.30
C ALA A 27 40.26 -9.15 -41.99
N TRP A 28 39.10 -9.79 -41.85
CA TRP A 28 38.73 -10.57 -40.67
C TRP A 28 39.61 -11.81 -40.46
N SER A 29 39.98 -12.52 -41.54
CA SER A 29 40.87 -13.70 -41.44
C SER A 29 42.29 -13.33 -41.02
N THR A 30 42.78 -12.17 -41.45
CA THR A 30 44.15 -11.70 -41.18
C THR A 30 44.30 -11.20 -39.74
N SER A 31 43.29 -10.51 -39.21
CA SER A 31 43.23 -10.06 -37.80
C SER A 31 43.06 -11.22 -36.81
N ARG A 32 42.35 -12.29 -37.20
CA ARG A 32 42.18 -13.51 -36.37
C ARG A 32 43.50 -14.23 -36.10
N ARG A 33 44.41 -14.28 -37.09
CA ARG A 33 45.76 -14.86 -36.93
C ARG A 33 46.67 -14.05 -36.01
N ARG A 34 46.61 -12.71 -36.06
CA ARG A 34 47.40 -11.84 -35.17
C ARG A 34 46.93 -11.92 -33.71
N LEU A 35 45.61 -12.03 -33.48
CA LEU A 35 45.05 -12.10 -32.14
C LEU A 35 45.26 -13.48 -31.47
N SER A 36 45.25 -14.59 -32.23
CA SER A 36 45.53 -15.91 -31.66
C SER A 36 47.00 -16.14 -31.29
N LEU A 37 47.94 -15.39 -31.87
CA LEU A 37 49.36 -15.40 -31.50
C LEU A 37 49.63 -14.62 -30.19
N LEU A 38 48.72 -13.74 -29.77
CA LEU A 38 48.87 -12.90 -28.57
C LEU A 38 48.19 -13.47 -27.32
N SER A 39 47.27 -14.43 -27.45
CA SER A 39 46.44 -14.93 -26.34
C SER A 39 46.80 -16.33 -25.82
N GLY A 40 47.78 -17.02 -26.40
CA GLY A 40 48.40 -18.24 -25.85
C GLY A 40 47.47 -19.42 -25.50
N SER A 41 46.20 -19.44 -25.95
CA SER A 41 45.24 -20.47 -25.57
C SER A 41 44.15 -20.68 -26.63
N ASN A 42 43.87 -21.94 -26.96
CA ASN A 42 42.96 -22.41 -28.01
C ASN A 42 41.48 -22.22 -27.62
N MET A 43 40.88 -21.07 -27.92
CA MET A 43 39.42 -20.90 -27.88
C MET A 43 38.78 -21.24 -29.24
N ARG A 44 37.84 -22.20 -29.24
CA ARG A 44 36.98 -22.53 -30.39
C ARG A 44 35.82 -21.52 -30.47
N TRP A 45 35.65 -20.90 -31.63
CA TRP A 45 34.54 -19.98 -31.93
C TRP A 45 33.55 -20.61 -32.93
N PRO A 46 32.23 -20.42 -32.78
CA PRO A 46 31.21 -21.11 -33.56
C PRO A 46 31.17 -20.71 -35.05
N ARG A 47 30.80 -21.67 -35.91
CA ARG A 47 30.56 -21.50 -37.36
C ARG A 47 29.10 -21.07 -37.59
N ARG A 48 28.86 -20.07 -38.45
CA ARG A 48 27.51 -19.67 -38.92
C ARG A 48 26.84 -20.82 -39.73
N PRO A 49 25.51 -21.00 -39.63
CA PRO A 49 24.71 -21.55 -40.70
C PRO A 49 23.87 -20.47 -41.40
N THR A 50 23.78 -20.61 -42.70
CA THR A 50 23.09 -19.81 -43.71
C THR A 50 21.56 -19.98 -43.67
N LEU A 51 20.82 -18.87 -43.67
CA LEU A 51 19.38 -18.80 -43.94
C LEU A 51 19.12 -18.98 -45.44
N ALA A 52 18.27 -19.94 -45.82
CA ALA A 52 17.71 -20.06 -47.16
C ALA A 52 16.18 -19.91 -47.07
N PHE A 53 15.65 -18.83 -47.63
CA PHE A 53 14.23 -18.62 -47.87
C PHE A 53 13.73 -19.55 -48.99
N LYS A 54 12.61 -20.22 -48.77
CA LYS A 54 11.73 -20.72 -49.85
C LYS A 54 10.31 -20.25 -49.59
N SER A 55 9.78 -19.50 -50.54
CA SER A 55 8.37 -19.11 -50.69
C SER A 55 7.58 -20.22 -51.37
N THR A 56 6.31 -20.41 -50.99
CA THR A 56 5.08 -20.37 -51.85
C THR A 56 3.82 -20.88 -51.09
N PRO A 57 2.58 -20.56 -51.55
CA PRO A 57 1.44 -20.18 -50.70
C PRO A 57 0.20 -21.12 -50.77
N THR A 58 -0.87 -20.67 -50.10
CA THR A 58 -2.33 -20.98 -50.25
C THR A 58 -2.92 -22.30 -49.70
N GLY A 59 -3.76 -22.14 -48.67
CA GLY A 59 -5.19 -22.50 -48.70
C GLY A 59 -5.61 -23.87 -48.15
N ILE A 60 -6.28 -23.88 -46.97
CA ILE A 60 -7.52 -24.65 -46.70
C ILE A 60 -8.39 -23.84 -45.73
N VAL A 61 -9.67 -23.70 -46.11
CA VAL A 61 -10.80 -23.06 -45.44
C VAL A 61 -11.64 -24.14 -44.74
N ALA A 62 -12.29 -23.77 -43.63
CA ALA A 62 -13.50 -24.37 -43.04
C ALA A 62 -13.44 -25.79 -42.46
N ALA A 63 -13.46 -25.86 -41.12
CA ALA A 63 -14.30 -26.79 -40.35
C ALA A 63 -14.38 -26.28 -38.90
N ALA A 64 -15.54 -26.47 -38.26
CA ALA A 64 -15.89 -26.11 -36.87
C ALA A 64 -16.41 -24.67 -36.64
N ALA A 65 -17.40 -24.28 -37.45
CA ALA A 65 -18.42 -23.30 -37.07
C ALA A 65 -19.79 -23.97 -37.22
N ASP A 66 -20.11 -24.96 -36.37
CA ASP A 66 -21.48 -25.45 -36.17
C ASP A 66 -21.58 -26.37 -34.94
N GLU A 67 -21.61 -25.82 -33.72
CA GLU A 67 -22.08 -26.59 -32.54
C GLU A 67 -22.54 -25.71 -31.35
N ASN A 68 -23.04 -24.50 -31.60
CA ASN A 68 -23.54 -23.60 -30.55
C ASN A 68 -24.93 -23.03 -30.83
N ALA A 69 -25.84 -23.90 -31.25
CA ALA A 69 -27.25 -23.55 -31.44
C ALA A 69 -28.18 -24.65 -30.90
N ARG A 70 -28.38 -24.64 -29.58
CA ARG A 70 -29.47 -25.25 -28.77
C ARG A 70 -29.05 -25.01 -27.31
N LEU A 71 -29.61 -24.06 -26.58
CA LEU A 71 -30.90 -24.15 -25.90
C LEU A 71 -31.30 -22.74 -25.41
N ARG A 72 -32.60 -22.44 -25.50
CA ARG A 72 -33.25 -21.20 -25.06
C ARG A 72 -33.68 -21.26 -23.57
N PRO A 73 -34.05 -20.11 -22.96
CA PRO A 73 -34.10 -19.93 -21.51
C PRO A 73 -35.49 -20.19 -20.92
N GLU A 74 -35.56 -20.74 -19.71
CA GLU A 74 -36.80 -20.77 -18.91
C GLU A 74 -36.57 -20.23 -17.49
N VAL A 75 -37.16 -19.05 -17.27
CA VAL A 75 -38.00 -18.65 -16.13
C VAL A 75 -37.63 -19.20 -14.74
N TYR A 76 -37.11 -18.33 -13.86
CA TYR A 76 -37.21 -18.50 -12.41
C TYR A 76 -38.09 -17.40 -11.81
N THR A 77 -39.29 -17.78 -11.42
CA THR A 77 -40.16 -17.05 -10.49
C THR A 77 -39.79 -17.35 -9.04
N HIS A 78 -39.89 -16.32 -8.20
CA HIS A 78 -39.82 -16.26 -6.73
C HIS A 78 -40.18 -17.56 -5.99
N TRP A 79 -39.54 -17.80 -4.82
CA TRP A 79 -40.25 -18.05 -3.55
C TRP A 79 -39.29 -17.82 -2.37
N ASN A 80 -39.74 -16.97 -1.44
CA ASN A 80 -39.20 -16.69 -0.12
C ASN A 80 -39.99 -17.57 0.86
N ASP A 81 -39.33 -18.17 1.87
CA ASP A 81 -39.81 -18.28 3.27
C ASP A 81 -39.04 -19.35 4.09
N SER A 82 -38.77 -18.98 5.34
CA SER A 82 -37.96 -19.66 6.38
C SER A 82 -38.75 -20.75 7.15
N PRO A 83 -38.33 -21.22 8.35
CA PRO A 83 -37.19 -22.09 8.70
C PRO A 83 -37.64 -23.37 9.45
N GLY A 84 -36.76 -24.39 9.57
CA GLY A 84 -37.05 -25.56 10.41
C GLY A 84 -35.87 -26.52 10.65
N GLN A 85 -35.27 -26.46 11.85
CA GLN A 85 -34.44 -27.51 12.45
C GLN A 85 -35.33 -28.60 13.12
N PRO A 86 -34.81 -29.71 13.68
CA PRO A 86 -33.56 -30.47 13.39
C PRO A 86 -33.79 -31.99 13.27
N TRP A 87 -32.79 -32.74 12.79
CA TRP A 87 -32.70 -34.19 12.99
C TRP A 87 -31.40 -34.54 13.72
N ARG A 88 -31.53 -35.24 14.85
CA ARG A 88 -30.45 -35.89 15.62
C ARG A 88 -30.49 -37.41 15.38
N GLN A 89 -29.32 -38.03 15.61
CA GLN A 89 -29.01 -39.48 15.75
C GLN A 89 -28.76 -40.23 14.42
N ALA A 90 -27.76 -41.10 14.26
CA ALA A 90 -26.65 -41.59 15.08
C ALA A 90 -25.70 -42.43 14.18
N ALA A 91 -24.41 -42.54 14.56
CA ALA A 91 -23.43 -43.64 14.33
C ALA A 91 -22.01 -43.04 14.24
N SER A 92 -21.24 -42.96 15.33
CA SER A 92 -20.37 -43.99 15.94
C SER A 92 -19.08 -44.34 15.18
N ALA A 93 -17.98 -43.84 15.75
CA ALA A 93 -16.67 -44.49 15.94
C ALA A 93 -15.77 -44.83 14.74
N SER A 94 -14.66 -44.10 14.61
CA SER A 94 -13.31 -44.66 14.84
C SER A 94 -12.27 -43.55 15.03
N SER A 95 -11.72 -43.50 16.23
CA SER A 95 -10.66 -42.60 16.70
C SER A 95 -9.27 -43.11 16.30
N ARG A 96 -8.40 -42.23 15.81
CA ARG A 96 -6.94 -42.33 16.04
C ARG A 96 -6.41 -40.98 16.49
N ALA A 97 -5.75 -41.02 17.64
CA ALA A 97 -5.26 -39.90 18.41
C ALA A 97 -3.99 -39.28 17.80
N LEU A 98 -3.85 -37.96 17.93
CA LEU A 98 -2.60 -37.21 17.76
C LEU A 98 -2.15 -36.68 19.15
N PRO A 99 -0.84 -36.52 19.42
CA PRO A 99 -0.33 -36.25 20.76
C PRO A 99 -0.55 -34.80 21.19
N ALA A 100 -0.92 -34.63 22.46
CA ALA A 100 -1.15 -33.36 23.13
C ALA A 100 0.17 -32.76 23.66
N HIS A 101 0.49 -31.52 23.27
CA HIS A 101 1.43 -30.67 24.01
C HIS A 101 0.96 -29.20 24.03
N PHE A 102 1.01 -28.61 25.24
CA PHE A 102 0.76 -27.21 25.63
C PHE A 102 -0.70 -26.71 25.76
N LEU A 103 -1.33 -27.10 26.88
CA LEU A 103 -2.38 -26.32 27.54
C LEU A 103 -1.78 -25.64 28.77
N TRP A 104 -1.65 -24.31 28.75
CA TRP A 104 -1.35 -23.51 29.94
C TRP A 104 -2.58 -22.66 30.28
N ALA A 105 -3.36 -23.12 31.25
CA ALA A 105 -4.52 -22.39 31.77
C ALA A 105 -4.15 -21.72 33.10
N GLY A 106 -3.76 -20.45 33.05
CA GLY A 106 -3.68 -19.58 34.22
C GLY A 106 -5.07 -19.06 34.60
N ARG A 107 -5.52 -19.35 35.81
CA ARG A 107 -6.82 -18.93 36.38
C ARG A 107 -6.89 -17.39 36.49
N ARG A 108 -7.94 -16.76 35.95
CA ARG A 108 -8.42 -15.43 36.38
C ARG A 108 -9.89 -15.50 36.77
N GLY A 109 -10.24 -14.80 37.85
CA GLY A 109 -11.59 -14.67 38.39
C GLY A 109 -12.54 -14.04 37.39
N LYS A 110 -13.76 -14.60 37.33
CA LYS A 110 -14.81 -14.25 36.39
C LYS A 110 -15.50 -12.95 36.80
N ALA A 111 -15.37 -11.90 35.98
CA ALA A 111 -16.51 -11.03 35.68
C ALA A 111 -17.21 -11.61 34.46
N VAL A 112 -18.52 -11.79 34.53
CA VAL A 112 -19.33 -12.40 33.46
C VAL A 112 -19.43 -11.39 32.30
N MET A 113 -18.56 -11.56 31.30
CA MET A 113 -18.62 -10.86 30.01
C MET A 113 -19.80 -11.39 29.18
N ALA A 114 -20.50 -10.51 28.48
CA ALA A 114 -21.46 -10.89 27.46
C ALA A 114 -20.79 -11.80 26.40
N PRO A 115 -21.47 -12.84 25.88
CA PRO A 115 -20.86 -13.73 24.90
C PRO A 115 -20.69 -13.00 23.56
N GLY A 116 -19.44 -12.74 23.12
CA GLY A 116 -19.16 -12.34 21.74
C GLY A 116 -17.97 -11.42 21.46
N ALA A 117 -17.43 -10.70 22.46
CA ALA A 117 -16.30 -9.79 22.28
C ALA A 117 -15.08 -10.26 23.10
N GLY A 118 -13.91 -10.32 22.47
CA GLY A 118 -12.63 -10.49 23.17
C GLY A 118 -12.37 -9.35 24.17
N PRO A 119 -11.31 -9.44 24.99
CA PRO A 119 -10.94 -8.35 25.88
C PRO A 119 -10.64 -7.09 25.07
N ARG A 120 -11.22 -5.96 25.50
CA ARG A 120 -10.92 -4.66 24.92
C ARG A 120 -9.58 -4.17 25.43
N LEU A 121 -8.73 -3.69 24.52
CA LEU A 121 -7.51 -3.00 24.86
C LEU A 121 -7.85 -1.59 25.35
N LEU A 122 -7.12 -1.11 26.34
CA LEU A 122 -7.09 0.31 26.70
C LEU A 122 -5.96 0.99 25.93
N VAL A 123 -6.29 1.95 25.08
CA VAL A 123 -5.34 2.70 24.26
C VAL A 123 -5.29 4.14 24.72
N ALA A 124 -4.11 4.62 25.11
CA ALA A 124 -3.86 6.03 25.39
C ALA A 124 -3.34 6.72 24.13
N GLU A 125 -3.97 7.80 23.70
CA GLU A 125 -3.55 8.58 22.54
C GLU A 125 -3.07 9.95 23.01
N LEU A 126 -1.75 10.15 22.92
CA LEU A 126 -1.04 11.39 23.20
C LEU A 126 -0.32 11.85 21.92
N GLY A 127 -1.06 12.00 20.84
CA GLY A 127 -0.56 12.61 19.61
C GLY A 127 -1.51 13.70 19.16
N LEU A 128 -0.97 14.80 18.67
CA LEU A 128 -1.73 16.00 18.31
C LEU A 128 -1.98 16.14 16.81
N GLY A 129 -1.40 15.24 16.01
CA GLY A 129 -1.45 15.23 14.56
C GLY A 129 -2.33 14.14 13.93
N PRO A 130 -2.54 14.21 12.61
CA PRO A 130 -3.43 13.33 11.85
C PRO A 130 -3.04 11.84 11.90
N ALA A 131 -1.74 11.51 12.01
CA ALA A 131 -1.28 10.12 12.03
C ALA A 131 -1.74 9.37 13.29
N ALA A 132 -1.55 9.98 14.47
CA ALA A 132 -2.01 9.44 15.74
C ALA A 132 -3.55 9.36 15.77
N ALA A 133 -4.22 10.40 15.27
CA ALA A 133 -5.68 10.44 15.17
C ALA A 133 -6.23 9.25 14.36
N TYR A 134 -5.64 8.96 13.19
CA TYR A 134 -6.05 7.84 12.34
C TYR A 134 -5.76 6.48 12.98
N CYS A 135 -4.57 6.30 13.58
CA CYS A 135 -4.22 5.06 14.29
C CYS A 135 -5.20 4.77 15.44
N GLY A 136 -5.46 5.77 16.29
CA GLY A 136 -6.42 5.64 17.38
C GLY A 136 -7.85 5.42 16.89
N TRP A 137 -8.25 6.02 15.77
CA TRP A 137 -9.55 5.75 15.15
C TRP A 137 -9.69 4.29 14.72
N LEU A 138 -8.67 3.70 14.10
CA LEU A 138 -8.68 2.27 13.75
C LEU A 138 -8.84 1.39 14.99
N PHE A 139 -8.15 1.68 16.10
CA PHE A 139 -8.34 0.98 17.38
C PHE A 139 -9.76 1.14 17.93
N ALA A 140 -10.29 2.37 17.96
CA ALA A 140 -11.64 2.64 18.45
C ALA A 140 -12.70 1.88 17.64
N GLN A 141 -12.59 1.91 16.31
CA GLN A 141 -13.50 1.24 15.39
C GLN A 141 -13.33 -0.29 15.37
N ALA A 142 -12.14 -0.80 15.69
CA ALA A 142 -11.91 -2.22 15.96
C ALA A 142 -12.53 -2.70 17.28
N GLY A 143 -13.13 -1.79 18.07
CA GLY A 143 -13.88 -2.10 19.29
C GLY A 143 -13.10 -1.93 20.59
N HIS A 144 -11.91 -1.31 20.54
CA HIS A 144 -11.09 -1.01 21.71
C HIS A 144 -11.50 0.32 22.36
N ASP A 145 -11.08 0.52 23.61
CA ASP A 145 -11.36 1.74 24.37
C ASP A 145 -10.17 2.69 24.20
N VAL A 146 -10.41 3.83 23.55
CA VAL A 146 -9.36 4.79 23.20
C VAL A 146 -9.57 6.08 23.98
N VAL A 147 -8.59 6.45 24.80
CA VAL A 147 -8.56 7.67 25.59
C VAL A 147 -7.67 8.68 24.89
N LEU A 148 -8.29 9.67 24.25
CA LEU A 148 -7.66 10.84 23.69
C LEU A 148 -7.27 11.80 24.82
N ILE A 149 -5.97 12.05 24.95
CA ILE A 149 -5.41 12.98 25.94
C ILE A 149 -5.22 14.33 25.27
N GLU A 150 -5.98 15.32 25.73
CA GLU A 150 -5.93 16.68 25.19
C GLU A 150 -5.24 17.64 26.15
N PRO A 151 -4.48 18.64 25.63
CA PRO A 151 -4.00 19.74 26.47
C PRO A 151 -5.17 20.64 26.90
N PRO A 152 -5.00 21.50 27.93
CA PRO A 152 -6.04 22.43 28.36
C PRO A 152 -6.57 23.36 27.26
N ARG A 153 -5.72 23.68 26.28
CA ARG A 153 -6.08 24.50 25.10
C ARG A 153 -6.89 23.75 24.04
N GLY A 154 -7.12 22.45 24.22
CA GLY A 154 -7.80 21.57 23.27
C GLY A 154 -6.85 20.99 22.23
N HIS A 155 -7.27 19.87 21.63
CA HIS A 155 -6.53 19.23 20.56
C HIS A 155 -6.39 20.14 19.33
N PRO A 156 -5.19 20.34 18.73
CA PRO A 156 -4.99 21.25 17.60
C PRO A 156 -5.90 20.98 16.40
N LEU A 157 -6.16 19.71 16.07
CA LEU A 157 -7.10 19.35 14.99
C LEU A 157 -8.54 19.87 15.20
N ARG A 158 -8.96 20.25 16.41
CA ARG A 158 -10.28 20.91 16.63
C ARG A 158 -10.34 22.29 15.97
N ALA A 159 -9.20 22.98 15.91
CA ALA A 159 -9.06 24.33 15.38
C ALA A 159 -8.36 24.38 14.02
N ALA A 160 -8.01 23.22 13.44
CA ALA A 160 -7.47 23.15 12.09
C ALA A 160 -8.50 23.72 11.10
N PRO A 161 -8.11 24.52 10.11
CA PRO A 161 -9.05 25.09 9.14
C PRO A 161 -9.56 24.02 8.16
N ALA A 162 -10.78 24.19 7.66
CA ALA A 162 -11.24 23.47 6.48
C ALA A 162 -10.53 23.97 5.21
N SER A 163 -10.31 23.09 4.23
CA SER A 163 -9.62 23.44 2.99
C SER A 163 -10.42 24.42 2.11
N SER A 164 -11.74 24.31 2.11
CA SER A 164 -12.67 25.13 1.32
C SER A 164 -13.01 26.46 1.98
N THR A 165 -12.91 26.54 3.31
CA THR A 165 -13.32 27.70 4.11
C THR A 165 -12.42 27.85 5.35
N PRO A 166 -11.41 28.74 5.31
CA PRO A 166 -10.42 28.88 6.38
C PRO A 166 -10.99 29.20 7.77
N ASP A 167 -12.19 29.80 7.84
CA ASP A 167 -12.86 30.17 9.10
C ASP A 167 -13.73 29.03 9.69
N ALA A 168 -13.90 27.91 8.98
CA ALA A 168 -14.67 26.75 9.45
C ALA A 168 -13.78 25.71 10.12
N SER A 169 -14.31 25.01 11.14
CA SER A 169 -13.59 23.93 11.80
C SER A 169 -13.31 22.78 10.82
N GLY A 170 -12.08 22.30 10.84
CA GLY A 170 -11.55 21.30 9.93
C GLY A 170 -12.18 19.91 10.14
N PRO A 171 -12.20 19.09 9.09
CA PRO A 171 -12.95 17.83 9.08
C PRO A 171 -12.24 16.67 9.78
N VAL A 172 -10.92 16.77 10.01
CA VAL A 172 -10.11 15.64 10.48
C VAL A 172 -10.50 15.22 11.90
N PHE A 173 -10.67 16.18 12.81
CA PHE A 173 -11.06 15.91 14.20
C PHE A 173 -12.43 15.22 14.32
N PRO A 174 -13.54 15.77 13.78
CA PRO A 174 -14.84 15.10 13.88
C PRO A 174 -14.85 13.71 13.22
N THR A 175 -14.02 13.48 12.20
CA THR A 175 -13.90 12.18 11.53
C THR A 175 -13.17 11.15 12.41
N PHE A 176 -11.97 11.47 12.89
CA PHE A 176 -11.09 10.48 13.51
C PHE A 176 -11.04 10.53 15.04
N ALA A 177 -11.60 11.55 15.69
CA ALA A 177 -11.89 11.48 17.13
C ALA A 177 -13.20 10.72 17.43
N SER A 178 -13.95 10.34 16.39
CA SER A 178 -15.14 9.49 16.48
C SER A 178 -14.88 8.24 17.32
N ALA A 179 -15.82 7.94 18.22
CA ALA A 179 -15.82 6.80 19.14
C ALA A 179 -14.69 6.76 20.19
N LYS A 180 -13.92 7.84 20.35
CA LYS A 180 -12.92 8.00 21.42
C LYS A 180 -13.54 8.63 22.68
N GLN A 181 -12.81 8.53 23.78
CA GLN A 181 -13.08 9.22 25.04
C GLN A 181 -12.09 10.37 25.18
N SER A 182 -12.54 11.57 25.56
CA SER A 182 -11.66 12.74 25.71
C SER A 182 -11.41 13.09 27.17
N VAL A 183 -10.15 13.23 27.54
CA VAL A 183 -9.69 13.70 28.86
C VAL A 183 -8.74 14.88 28.69
N VAL A 184 -8.71 15.79 29.66
CA VAL A 184 -7.84 16.98 29.61
C VAL A 184 -6.75 16.83 30.67
N LEU A 185 -5.50 16.75 30.24
CA LEU A 185 -4.35 16.67 31.13
C LEU A 185 -3.40 17.84 30.89
N ASP A 186 -3.12 18.60 31.95
CA ASP A 186 -2.07 19.61 31.92
C ASP A 186 -0.73 18.98 32.31
N LEU A 187 0.04 18.60 31.29
CA LEU A 187 1.34 17.95 31.44
C LEU A 187 2.44 18.90 31.94
N GLU A 188 2.18 20.21 32.06
CA GLU A 188 3.08 21.14 32.74
C GLU A 188 2.94 21.06 34.27
N THR A 189 1.85 20.47 34.77
CA THR A 189 1.58 20.34 36.22
C THR A 189 1.93 18.94 36.75
N PRO A 190 2.37 18.83 38.02
CA PRO A 190 2.57 17.52 38.67
C PRO A 190 1.31 16.65 38.70
N SER A 191 0.13 17.27 38.81
CA SER A 191 -1.15 16.55 38.85
C SER A 191 -1.47 15.90 37.50
N GLY A 192 -1.37 16.65 36.40
CA GLY A 192 -1.62 16.11 35.06
C GLY A 192 -0.60 15.02 34.68
N ARG A 193 0.67 15.19 35.06
CA ARG A 193 1.69 14.13 34.91
C ARG A 193 1.33 12.88 35.72
N GLY A 194 0.90 13.04 36.97
CA GLY A 194 0.47 11.92 37.81
C GLY A 194 -0.71 11.16 37.24
N GLU A 195 -1.70 11.86 36.68
CA GLU A 195 -2.85 11.25 36.00
C GLU A 195 -2.45 10.51 34.71
N LEU A 196 -1.54 11.09 33.92
CA LEU A 196 -0.97 10.43 32.75
C LEU A 196 -0.28 9.12 33.15
N LEU A 197 0.61 9.15 34.14
CA LEU A 197 1.31 7.95 34.60
C LEU A 197 0.34 6.87 35.10
N ARG A 198 -0.74 7.26 35.79
CA ARG A 198 -1.77 6.32 36.23
C ARG A 198 -2.50 5.68 35.04
N LEU A 199 -2.86 6.46 34.02
CA LEU A 199 -3.46 5.94 32.78
C LEU A 199 -2.50 4.97 32.07
N LEU A 200 -1.23 5.36 31.92
CA LEU A 200 -0.21 4.54 31.25
C LEU A 200 0.05 3.23 31.99
N GLY A 201 -0.05 3.21 33.32
CA GLY A 201 0.05 1.98 34.11
C GLY A 201 -1.11 1.00 33.91
N ALA A 202 -2.25 1.45 33.37
CA ALA A 202 -3.40 0.62 33.02
C ALA A 202 -3.51 0.33 31.51
N ALA A 203 -2.92 1.18 30.67
CA ALA A 203 -3.02 1.09 29.21
C ALA A 203 -2.26 -0.10 28.63
N ASP A 204 -2.81 -0.67 27.57
CA ASP A 204 -2.17 -1.70 26.76
C ASP A 204 -1.26 -1.10 25.68
N VAL A 205 -1.68 0.04 25.12
CA VAL A 205 -1.01 0.75 24.03
C VAL A 205 -0.96 2.24 24.33
N LEU A 206 0.17 2.87 24.04
CA LEU A 206 0.33 4.32 23.95
C LEU A 206 0.65 4.70 22.51
N ILE A 207 -0.07 5.67 21.95
CA ILE A 207 0.19 6.25 20.63
C ILE A 207 0.70 7.68 20.81
N THR A 208 1.83 8.02 20.18
CA THR A 208 2.36 9.39 20.10
C THR A 208 2.58 9.80 18.64
N GLY A 209 2.38 11.08 18.31
CA GLY A 209 2.45 11.60 16.93
C GLY A 209 3.55 12.64 16.67
N GLU A 210 4.19 13.14 17.73
CA GLU A 210 5.21 14.18 17.65
C GLU A 210 6.42 13.79 18.50
N PRO A 211 7.66 13.86 17.96
CA PRO A 211 8.86 13.68 18.74
C PRO A 211 8.88 14.60 19.96
N GLY A 212 9.29 14.06 21.11
CA GLY A 212 9.55 14.87 22.29
C GLY A 212 8.35 15.15 23.22
N LEU A 213 7.11 14.72 22.90
CA LEU A 213 5.96 14.92 23.80
C LEU A 213 6.14 14.27 25.18
N LEU A 214 6.58 13.01 25.22
CA LEU A 214 6.86 12.31 26.47
C LEU A 214 8.06 12.93 27.23
N PRO A 215 9.21 13.19 26.58
CA PRO A 215 10.30 13.95 27.20
C PRO A 215 9.88 15.32 27.76
N ALA A 216 9.04 16.08 27.05
CA ALA A 216 8.52 17.37 27.50
C ALA A 216 7.63 17.23 28.74
N ALA A 217 6.89 16.12 28.86
CA ALA A 217 6.17 15.75 30.08
C ALA A 217 7.08 15.25 31.21
N GLY A 218 8.40 15.18 30.97
CA GLY A 218 9.39 14.66 31.91
C GLY A 218 9.47 13.14 31.96
N ILE A 219 8.80 12.43 31.04
CA ILE A 219 8.72 10.97 31.03
C ILE A 219 9.76 10.42 30.05
N GLY A 220 10.84 9.85 30.59
CA GLY A 220 11.86 9.16 29.81
C GLY A 220 11.47 7.72 29.46
N HIS A 221 12.11 7.13 28.45
CA HIS A 221 11.87 5.73 28.06
C HIS A 221 12.07 4.74 29.21
N GLY A 222 13.12 4.92 30.03
CA GLY A 222 13.39 4.07 31.19
C GLY A 222 12.35 4.21 32.30
N GLU A 223 11.76 5.40 32.48
CA GLU A 223 10.66 5.62 33.43
C GLU A 223 9.37 4.96 32.95
N LEU A 224 9.05 5.11 31.65
CA LEU A 224 7.90 4.45 31.03
C LEU A 224 7.99 2.93 31.19
N GLN A 225 9.16 2.34 30.94
CA GLN A 225 9.40 0.91 31.10
C GLN A 225 9.33 0.44 32.56
N SER A 226 9.72 1.29 33.52
CA SER A 226 9.61 0.99 34.94
C SER A 226 8.15 0.99 35.43
N ILE A 227 7.33 1.91 34.92
CA ILE A 227 5.95 2.12 35.37
C ILE A 227 4.99 1.16 34.66
N ALA A 228 5.21 0.94 33.37
CA ALA A 228 4.35 0.12 32.53
C ALA A 228 5.19 -0.83 31.64
N PRO A 229 5.86 -1.85 32.23
CA PRO A 229 6.73 -2.77 31.47
C PRO A 229 5.98 -3.60 30.40
N HIS A 230 4.65 -3.59 30.43
CA HIS A 230 3.78 -4.28 29.49
C HIS A 230 3.24 -3.37 28.37
N LEU A 231 3.49 -2.06 28.45
CA LEU A 231 2.93 -1.09 27.52
C LEU A 231 3.61 -1.21 26.15
N VAL A 232 2.80 -1.34 25.09
CA VAL A 232 3.28 -1.16 23.72
C VAL A 232 3.22 0.33 23.41
N HIS A 233 4.35 0.95 23.07
CA HIS A 233 4.40 2.38 22.74
C HIS A 233 4.67 2.54 21.25
N ALA A 234 3.66 3.01 20.50
CA ALA A 234 3.77 3.36 19.10
C ALA A 234 4.07 4.85 18.94
N SER A 235 5.33 5.17 18.61
CA SER A 235 5.75 6.52 18.27
C SER A 235 5.76 6.71 16.77
N ILE A 236 4.90 7.60 16.29
CA ILE A 236 4.77 7.95 14.89
C ILE A 236 5.41 9.31 14.69
N SER A 237 6.37 9.42 13.79
CA SER A 237 7.00 10.70 13.47
C SER A 237 7.23 10.85 11.95
N PRO A 238 7.48 12.07 11.47
CA PRO A 238 7.72 12.30 10.04
C PRO A 238 8.88 11.47 9.47
N PHE A 239 10.02 11.47 10.18
CA PHE A 239 11.29 10.92 9.67
C PHE A 239 11.85 9.78 10.53
N GLY A 240 11.17 9.37 11.60
CA GLY A 240 11.73 8.51 12.65
C GLY A 240 12.30 9.31 13.82
N GLU A 241 12.75 8.61 14.87
CA GLU A 241 13.37 9.13 16.09
C GLU A 241 14.90 9.03 16.07
N SER A 242 15.48 8.77 14.89
CA SER A 242 16.92 8.71 14.69
C SER A 242 17.30 9.10 13.26
N GLY A 243 18.56 9.52 13.09
CA GLY A 243 19.12 9.90 11.81
C GLY A 243 19.13 11.42 11.59
N PRO A 244 19.76 11.89 10.50
CA PRO A 244 19.98 13.32 10.27
C PRO A 244 18.70 14.17 10.17
N TYR A 245 17.54 13.57 9.84
CA TYR A 245 16.26 14.28 9.69
C TYR A 245 15.32 14.10 10.88
N GLU A 246 15.77 13.50 11.99
CA GLU A 246 14.92 13.24 13.18
C GLU A 246 14.21 14.49 13.73
N HIS A 247 14.79 15.67 13.52
CA HIS A 247 14.28 16.96 13.99
C HIS A 247 13.81 17.88 12.86
N PHE A 248 13.74 17.38 11.63
CA PHE A 248 13.24 18.17 10.51
C PHE A 248 11.75 18.44 10.68
N ALA A 249 11.34 19.67 10.38
CA ALA A 249 9.94 20.05 10.32
C ALA A 249 9.28 19.41 9.09
N ALA A 250 8.01 19.04 9.19
CA ALA A 250 7.30 18.34 8.14
C ALA A 250 5.87 18.82 7.93
N THR A 251 5.45 18.70 6.68
CA THR A 251 4.07 18.75 6.17
C THR A 251 3.87 17.55 5.23
N SER A 252 2.64 17.26 4.83
CA SER A 252 2.38 16.22 3.81
C SER A 252 3.16 16.47 2.52
N ALA A 253 3.34 17.74 2.10
CA ALA A 253 4.13 18.10 0.92
C ALA A 253 5.62 17.74 1.07
N THR A 254 6.24 18.01 2.21
CA THR A 254 7.63 17.60 2.46
C THR A 254 7.78 16.07 2.51
N LEU A 255 6.80 15.37 3.07
CA LEU A 255 6.77 13.91 3.13
C LEU A 255 6.62 13.30 1.74
N TYR A 256 5.76 13.84 0.88
CA TYR A 256 5.65 13.39 -0.51
C TYR A 256 6.92 13.67 -1.33
N ALA A 257 7.56 14.82 -1.12
CA ALA A 257 8.76 15.20 -1.83
C ALA A 257 9.93 14.25 -1.51
N LEU A 258 10.22 14.08 -0.22
CA LEU A 258 11.28 13.18 0.27
C LEU A 258 10.91 11.70 0.14
N GLY A 259 9.62 11.40 0.19
CA GLY A 259 9.09 10.06 -0.04
C GLY A 259 9.10 9.65 -1.52
N GLY A 260 9.33 10.59 -2.46
CA GLY A 260 9.46 10.34 -3.91
C GLY A 260 8.16 10.35 -4.72
N TYR A 261 7.02 10.58 -4.08
CA TYR A 261 5.71 10.59 -4.74
C TYR A 261 5.49 11.85 -5.57
N THR A 262 5.97 12.99 -5.09
CA THR A 262 5.87 14.27 -5.82
C THR A 262 6.58 14.17 -7.16
N TYR A 263 7.73 13.48 -7.23
CA TYR A 263 8.52 13.37 -8.47
C TYR A 263 7.74 12.76 -9.64
N ILE A 264 6.94 11.73 -9.36
CA ILE A 264 6.24 10.92 -10.37
C ILE A 264 4.79 11.36 -10.62
N THR A 265 4.37 12.49 -10.04
CA THR A 265 2.96 12.90 -10.01
C THR A 265 2.76 14.29 -10.62
N GLY A 266 1.72 14.46 -11.44
CA GLY A 266 1.41 15.70 -12.17
C GLY A 266 1.75 15.65 -13.66
N GLU A 267 1.59 16.78 -14.34
CA GLU A 267 1.83 16.89 -15.78
C GLU A 267 3.33 17.02 -16.12
N PRO A 268 3.79 16.46 -17.25
CA PRO A 268 5.16 16.66 -17.72
C PRO A 268 5.44 18.14 -18.02
N GLY A 269 6.68 18.59 -17.76
CA GLY A 269 7.14 19.92 -18.18
C GLY A 269 6.72 21.09 -17.29
N ARG A 270 6.01 20.84 -16.18
CA ARG A 270 5.68 21.85 -15.16
C ARG A 270 5.94 21.33 -13.75
N GLU A 271 5.57 22.12 -12.74
CA GLU A 271 5.75 21.78 -11.33
C GLU A 271 5.10 20.41 -11.01
N PRO A 272 5.86 19.49 -10.38
CA PRO A 272 5.30 18.22 -9.91
C PRO A 272 4.19 18.47 -8.88
N LEU A 273 3.23 17.55 -8.77
CA LEU A 273 2.12 17.65 -7.85
C LEU A 273 2.29 16.75 -6.62
N ASN A 274 1.90 17.26 -5.47
CA ASN A 274 1.65 16.47 -4.27
C ASN A 274 0.31 15.72 -4.38
N GLY A 275 0.18 14.63 -3.62
CA GLY A 275 -1.11 14.02 -3.37
C GLY A 275 -1.97 14.80 -2.37
N PRO A 276 -3.16 14.30 -2.05
CA PRO A 276 -4.02 14.93 -1.04
C PRO A 276 -3.32 15.08 0.30
N GLU A 277 -3.70 16.14 1.03
CA GLU A 277 -3.19 16.45 2.36
C GLU A 277 -3.50 15.31 3.35
N HIS A 278 -2.60 15.08 4.30
CA HIS A 278 -2.67 14.07 5.36
C HIS A 278 -2.61 12.58 4.97
N PHE A 279 -2.68 12.24 3.68
CA PHE A 279 -2.56 10.84 3.23
C PHE A 279 -1.26 10.14 3.68
N PRO A 280 -0.07 10.78 3.66
CA PRO A 280 1.16 10.20 4.22
C PRO A 280 1.02 9.87 5.71
N GLU A 281 0.37 10.76 6.47
CA GLU A 281 0.15 10.63 7.89
C GLU A 281 -0.88 9.54 8.21
N PHE A 282 -1.97 9.42 7.45
CA PHE A 282 -2.94 8.34 7.59
C PHE A 282 -2.31 6.98 7.28
N LEU A 283 -1.46 6.91 6.25
CA LEU A 283 -0.69 5.72 5.92
C LEU A 283 0.26 5.32 7.06
N ALA A 284 0.93 6.29 7.69
CA ALA A 284 1.75 6.05 8.88
C ALA A 284 0.90 5.55 10.06
N GLY A 285 -0.29 6.13 10.27
CA GLY A 285 -1.25 5.68 11.28
C GLY A 285 -1.76 4.25 11.05
N ALA A 286 -2.07 3.88 9.81
CA ALA A 286 -2.46 2.51 9.43
C ALA A 286 -1.33 1.51 9.68
N THR A 287 -0.10 1.92 9.38
CA THR A 287 1.11 1.13 9.61
C THR A 287 1.37 0.94 11.10
N ALA A 288 1.22 2.00 11.90
CA ALA A 288 1.34 1.95 13.36
C ALA A 288 0.29 1.02 13.98
N PHE A 289 -0.95 1.02 13.48
CA PHE A 289 -1.99 0.08 13.90
C PHE A 289 -1.56 -1.38 13.66
N ALA A 290 -0.99 -1.69 12.50
CA ALA A 290 -0.46 -3.02 12.19
C ALA A 290 0.73 -3.38 13.11
N ALA A 291 1.73 -2.51 13.22
CA ALA A 291 2.91 -2.73 14.05
C ALA A 291 2.56 -2.92 15.54
N ALA A 292 1.62 -2.14 16.06
CA ALA A 292 1.13 -2.26 17.44
C ALA A 292 0.48 -3.62 17.69
N HIS A 293 -0.32 -4.15 16.77
CA HIS A 293 -0.89 -5.49 16.91
C HIS A 293 0.17 -6.60 16.85
N ALA A 294 1.20 -6.45 16.01
CA ALA A 294 2.33 -7.37 16.01
C ALA A 294 3.06 -7.37 17.37
N ALA A 295 3.34 -6.18 17.93
CA ALA A 295 3.93 -6.04 19.25
C ALA A 295 3.04 -6.64 20.35
N LEU A 296 1.72 -6.42 20.31
CA LEU A 296 0.78 -7.01 21.27
C LEU A 296 0.79 -8.55 21.24
N LEU A 297 0.95 -9.16 20.08
CA LEU A 297 1.13 -10.61 19.95
C LEU A 297 2.42 -11.08 20.63
N GLU A 298 3.52 -10.34 20.47
CA GLU A 298 4.78 -10.66 21.15
C GLU A 298 4.69 -10.42 22.66
N ARG A 299 4.07 -9.31 23.09
CA ARG A 299 3.77 -9.05 24.51
C ARG A 299 2.98 -10.17 25.15
N ASN A 300 1.99 -10.74 24.46
CA ASN A 300 1.22 -11.86 24.98
C ASN A 300 2.07 -13.13 25.19
N ARG A 301 3.23 -13.25 24.51
CA ARG A 301 4.18 -14.36 24.66
C ARG A 301 5.25 -14.07 25.72
N SER A 302 5.83 -12.88 25.69
CA SER A 302 6.97 -12.50 26.53
C SER A 302 6.56 -11.86 27.87
N GLY A 303 5.37 -11.26 27.94
CA GLY A 303 4.90 -10.45 29.07
C GLY A 303 5.38 -8.99 29.04
N ALA A 304 6.30 -8.64 28.13
CA ALA A 304 6.88 -7.32 28.02
C ALA A 304 6.29 -6.55 26.82
N GLY A 305 6.06 -5.26 26.98
CA GLY A 305 5.68 -4.37 25.89
C GLY A 305 6.90 -3.93 25.07
N GLN A 306 6.66 -3.46 23.85
CA GLN A 306 7.69 -3.01 22.92
C GLN A 306 7.52 -1.52 22.61
N GLY A 307 8.64 -0.82 22.46
CA GLY A 307 8.67 0.48 21.78
C GLY A 307 8.67 0.26 20.26
N LEU A 308 7.85 1.02 19.55
CA LEU A 308 7.74 1.01 18.10
C LEU A 308 8.03 2.40 17.59
N GLU A 309 8.81 2.46 16.53
CA GLU A 309 9.16 3.70 15.86
C GLU A 309 8.70 3.63 14.41
N ILE A 310 7.83 4.55 13.99
CA ILE A 310 7.22 4.56 12.67
C ILE A 310 7.61 5.87 11.97
N SER A 311 8.20 5.78 10.77
CA SER A 311 8.49 6.94 9.93
C SER A 311 7.45 7.10 8.82
N ALA A 312 6.79 8.26 8.75
CA ALA A 312 5.84 8.56 7.68
C ALA A 312 6.51 8.64 6.30
N MET A 313 7.73 9.18 6.22
CA MET A 313 8.53 9.18 4.99
C MET A 313 8.85 7.76 4.50
N GLU A 314 9.31 6.89 5.40
CA GLU A 314 9.61 5.50 5.05
C GLU A 314 8.33 4.72 4.69
N CYS A 315 7.18 5.05 5.29
CA CYS A 315 5.89 4.48 4.91
C CYS A 315 5.57 4.75 3.43
N LEU A 316 5.77 5.98 2.95
CA LEU A 316 5.65 6.32 1.53
C LEU A 316 6.69 5.58 0.70
N LEU A 317 7.96 5.60 1.11
CA LEU A 317 9.06 4.96 0.39
C LEU A 317 8.84 3.44 0.22
N ALA A 318 8.28 2.78 1.23
CA ALA A 318 7.86 1.38 1.16
C ALA A 318 6.72 1.14 0.15
N GLY A 319 6.04 2.17 -0.34
CA GLY A 319 5.11 2.12 -1.47
C GLY A 319 5.77 2.24 -2.85
N HIS A 320 7.06 2.53 -2.95
CA HIS A 320 7.76 2.68 -4.23
C HIS A 320 8.25 1.34 -4.85
N GLN A 321 7.45 0.29 -4.74
CA GLN A 321 7.80 -1.06 -5.18
C GLN A 321 8.07 -1.13 -6.70
N PHE A 322 7.31 -0.40 -7.51
CA PHE A 322 7.45 -0.36 -8.97
C PHE A 322 8.58 0.57 -9.43
N THR A 323 8.67 1.78 -8.86
CA THR A 323 9.66 2.79 -9.26
C THR A 323 11.08 2.33 -8.95
N LEU A 324 11.30 1.80 -7.75
CA LEU A 324 12.63 1.35 -7.32
C LEU A 324 13.08 0.13 -8.12
N THR A 325 12.19 -0.84 -8.36
CA THR A 325 12.55 -2.04 -9.13
C THR A 325 12.77 -1.74 -10.61
N ARG A 326 12.06 -0.79 -11.23
CA ARG A 326 12.38 -0.33 -12.59
C ARG A 326 13.77 0.30 -12.67
N HIS A 327 14.16 1.08 -11.67
CA HIS A 327 15.52 1.60 -11.62
C HIS A 327 16.55 0.49 -11.42
N SER A 328 16.44 -0.30 -10.34
CA SER A 328 17.47 -1.28 -9.98
C SER A 328 17.59 -2.44 -10.99
N TYR A 329 16.48 -2.91 -11.57
CA TYR A 329 16.50 -4.04 -12.52
C TYR A 329 16.66 -3.60 -13.97
N GLN A 330 16.05 -2.47 -14.37
CA GLN A 330 15.93 -2.08 -15.77
C GLN A 330 16.71 -0.80 -16.10
N GLN A 331 17.34 -0.16 -15.11
CA GLN A 331 18.03 1.13 -15.25
C GLN A 331 17.10 2.22 -15.83
N MET A 332 15.81 2.14 -15.49
CA MET A 332 14.77 3.05 -15.95
C MET A 332 14.27 3.92 -14.79
N THR A 333 14.35 5.23 -14.97
CA THR A 333 13.69 6.21 -14.07
C THR A 333 12.28 6.47 -14.61
N LEU A 334 11.27 6.34 -13.75
CA LEU A 334 9.91 6.70 -14.10
C LEU A 334 9.71 8.20 -14.04
N GLU A 335 9.21 8.77 -15.12
CA GLU A 335 8.86 10.18 -15.24
C GLU A 335 7.36 10.41 -15.08
N ARG A 336 6.99 11.67 -14.84
CA ARG A 336 5.59 12.11 -14.81
C ARG A 336 4.94 11.94 -16.17
N THR A 337 3.69 11.48 -16.19
CA THR A 337 2.92 11.26 -17.43
C THR A 337 1.47 11.76 -17.32
N GLY A 338 1.20 12.69 -16.40
CA GLY A 338 -0.17 13.14 -16.08
C GLY A 338 -1.00 11.96 -15.58
N ASN A 339 -2.24 11.85 -16.10
CA ASN A 339 -3.14 10.75 -15.73
C ASN A 339 -2.81 9.39 -16.33
N ARG A 340 -1.84 9.30 -17.25
CA ARG A 340 -1.40 8.01 -17.81
C ARG A 340 -0.59 7.23 -16.79
N TYR A 341 -0.65 5.91 -16.86
CA TYR A 341 0.31 5.05 -16.18
C TYR A 341 1.50 4.79 -17.11
N ALA A 342 2.68 5.28 -16.73
CA ALA A 342 3.90 5.08 -17.52
C ALA A 342 4.07 3.60 -17.89
N SER A 343 4.26 3.31 -19.19
CA SER A 343 4.36 1.97 -19.83
C SER A 343 3.09 1.09 -19.94
N LEU A 344 1.90 1.59 -19.55
CA LEU A 344 0.63 0.88 -19.76
C LEU A 344 -0.36 1.78 -20.52
N ALA A 345 -0.43 1.63 -21.85
CA ALA A 345 -1.29 2.48 -22.68
C ALA A 345 -2.78 2.39 -22.31
N GLY A 346 -3.25 1.22 -21.86
CA GLY A 346 -4.63 0.99 -21.44
C GLY A 346 -5.03 1.59 -20.09
N VAL A 347 -4.18 2.42 -19.47
CA VAL A 347 -4.44 3.02 -18.16
C VAL A 347 -4.35 4.54 -18.23
N ASN A 348 -5.50 5.21 -18.26
CA ASN A 348 -5.61 6.67 -18.41
C ASN A 348 -7.00 7.17 -17.96
N PHE A 349 -7.16 8.49 -17.89
CA PHE A 349 -8.46 9.15 -17.72
C PHE A 349 -9.00 9.61 -19.07
N TYR A 350 -10.28 9.38 -19.32
CA TYR A 350 -10.97 9.74 -20.57
C TYR A 350 -12.17 10.64 -20.29
N GLN A 351 -12.30 11.69 -21.10
CA GLN A 351 -13.44 12.60 -21.08
C GLN A 351 -14.68 11.89 -21.66
N CYS A 352 -15.76 11.89 -20.89
CA CYS A 352 -17.12 11.52 -21.27
C CYS A 352 -17.97 12.78 -21.49
N ALA A 353 -19.21 12.61 -21.95
CA ALA A 353 -20.14 13.70 -22.23
C ALA A 353 -20.51 14.55 -20.99
N ASP A 354 -20.44 13.96 -19.79
CA ASP A 354 -20.88 14.54 -18.52
C ASP A 354 -19.84 14.45 -17.39
N GLY A 355 -18.60 14.07 -17.71
CA GLY A 355 -17.52 13.97 -16.71
C GLY A 355 -16.33 13.15 -17.20
N VAL A 356 -15.55 12.62 -16.26
CA VAL A 356 -14.33 11.85 -16.56
C VAL A 356 -14.47 10.44 -16.00
N VAL A 357 -13.94 9.45 -16.73
CA VAL A 357 -13.77 8.07 -16.25
C VAL A 357 -12.29 7.71 -16.21
N ALA A 358 -11.92 6.86 -15.26
CA ALA A 358 -10.63 6.19 -15.21
C ALA A 358 -10.76 4.80 -15.82
N LEU A 359 -9.88 4.48 -16.76
CA LEU A 359 -9.78 3.17 -17.40
C LEU A 359 -8.51 2.46 -16.93
N ALA A 360 -8.57 1.14 -16.74
CA ALA A 360 -7.39 0.32 -16.48
C ALA A 360 -7.44 -1.05 -17.18
N ALA A 361 -7.26 -1.05 -18.50
CA ALA A 361 -7.05 -2.24 -19.32
C ALA A 361 -5.57 -2.70 -19.22
N SER A 362 -5.21 -3.30 -18.09
CA SER A 362 -3.82 -3.61 -17.71
C SER A 362 -3.32 -5.00 -18.16
N SER A 363 -4.18 -5.80 -18.80
CA SER A 363 -3.81 -7.11 -19.36
C SER A 363 -4.13 -7.18 -20.84
N GLN A 364 -3.44 -8.06 -21.57
CA GLN A 364 -3.64 -8.22 -23.00
C GLN A 364 -5.10 -8.59 -23.34
N ALA A 365 -5.70 -9.49 -22.55
CA ALA A 365 -7.11 -9.85 -22.71
C ALA A 365 -8.05 -8.64 -22.51
N GLN A 366 -7.82 -7.80 -21.51
CA GLN A 366 -8.62 -6.59 -21.31
C GLN A 366 -8.45 -5.58 -22.43
N LEU A 367 -7.25 -5.44 -22.98
CA LEU A 367 -6.96 -4.57 -24.11
C LEU A 367 -7.72 -5.03 -25.37
N GLU A 368 -7.74 -6.33 -25.65
CA GLU A 368 -8.49 -6.92 -26.75
C GLU A 368 -10.01 -6.73 -26.56
N GLN A 369 -10.52 -6.93 -25.34
CA GLN A 369 -11.93 -6.63 -25.03
C GLN A 369 -12.26 -5.15 -25.24
N LEU A 370 -11.35 -4.23 -24.89
CA LEU A 370 -11.53 -2.81 -25.12
C LEU A 370 -11.63 -2.46 -26.60
N PHE A 371 -10.79 -3.08 -27.45
CA PHE A 371 -10.87 -2.89 -28.90
C PHE A 371 -12.17 -3.44 -29.49
N LEU A 372 -12.65 -4.58 -28.99
CA LEU A 372 -13.97 -5.11 -29.36
C LEU A 372 -15.10 -4.15 -28.94
N LEU A 373 -15.08 -3.68 -27.69
CA LEU A 373 -16.09 -2.77 -27.14
C LEU A 373 -16.15 -1.43 -27.89
N THR A 374 -14.98 -0.89 -28.23
CA THR A 374 -14.85 0.41 -28.90
C THR A 374 -15.07 0.33 -30.42
N GLY A 375 -15.23 -0.88 -30.97
CA GLY A 375 -15.33 -1.11 -32.40
C GLY A 375 -13.99 -0.98 -33.15
N ARG A 376 -12.88 -0.78 -32.43
CA ARG A 376 -11.51 -0.68 -32.97
C ARG A 376 -10.88 -2.04 -33.23
N THR A 377 -11.63 -2.92 -33.87
CA THR A 377 -11.18 -4.27 -34.23
C THR A 377 -10.01 -4.27 -35.20
N ASP A 378 -9.77 -3.16 -35.91
CA ASP A 378 -8.58 -2.91 -36.71
C ASP A 378 -7.28 -2.92 -35.91
N LEU A 379 -7.35 -2.74 -34.58
CA LEU A 379 -6.21 -2.73 -33.68
C LEU A 379 -5.94 -4.10 -33.01
N LEU A 380 -6.80 -5.10 -33.23
CA LEU A 380 -6.60 -6.44 -32.66
C LEU A 380 -5.34 -7.08 -33.25
N GLY A 381 -4.42 -7.47 -32.36
CA GLY A 381 -3.13 -8.06 -32.76
C GLY A 381 -2.12 -7.06 -33.34
N ASP A 382 -2.40 -5.75 -33.30
CA ASP A 382 -1.41 -4.73 -33.68
C ASP A 382 -0.22 -4.80 -32.72
N PRO A 383 1.01 -5.05 -33.21
CA PRO A 383 2.18 -5.20 -32.35
C PRO A 383 2.57 -3.90 -31.62
N ARG A 384 2.05 -2.74 -32.04
CA ARG A 384 2.24 -1.47 -31.33
C ARG A 384 1.52 -1.44 -30.00
N PHE A 385 0.38 -2.12 -29.88
CA PHE A 385 -0.49 -2.07 -28.71
C PHE A 385 -0.41 -3.37 -27.92
N SER A 386 0.44 -3.35 -26.90
CA SER A 386 0.60 -4.42 -25.94
C SER A 386 0.36 -3.89 -24.52
N ALA A 387 -0.36 -4.66 -23.71
CA ALA A 387 -0.61 -4.31 -22.32
C ALA A 387 0.68 -4.18 -21.48
N LEU A 388 1.82 -4.71 -21.93
CA LEU A 388 3.09 -4.68 -21.18
C LEU A 388 4.21 -3.93 -21.91
N ALA A 389 4.03 -3.58 -23.19
CA ALA A 389 5.13 -3.15 -24.05
C ALA A 389 4.74 -2.07 -25.07
N THR A 390 3.62 -1.38 -24.90
CA THR A 390 3.28 -0.23 -25.76
C THR A 390 4.32 0.87 -25.58
N SER A 391 4.94 1.33 -26.68
CA SER A 391 5.96 2.36 -26.65
C SER A 391 5.37 3.71 -26.27
N ALA A 392 6.15 4.60 -25.65
CA ALA A 392 5.69 5.95 -25.31
C ALA A 392 5.25 6.77 -26.54
N GLU A 393 5.85 6.50 -27.72
CA GLU A 393 5.51 7.14 -28.99
C GLU A 393 4.15 6.69 -29.53
N ASP A 394 3.72 5.45 -29.24
CA ASP A 394 2.45 4.89 -29.71
C ASP A 394 1.26 5.22 -28.79
N VAL A 395 1.50 5.60 -27.53
CA VAL A 395 0.44 5.91 -26.57
C VAL A 395 -0.53 7.01 -27.05
N PRO A 396 -0.07 8.15 -27.64
CA PRO A 396 -1.00 9.15 -28.15
C PRO A 396 -1.93 8.61 -29.25
N ALA A 397 -1.43 7.73 -30.13
CA ALA A 397 -2.23 7.10 -31.17
C ALA A 397 -3.26 6.13 -30.58
N PHE A 398 -2.90 5.40 -29.52
CA PHE A 398 -3.82 4.58 -28.75
C PHE A 398 -4.94 5.42 -28.11
N ASP A 399 -4.59 6.49 -27.40
CA ASP A 399 -5.56 7.37 -26.75
C ASP A 399 -6.52 7.98 -27.77
N GLN A 400 -5.98 8.51 -28.88
CA GLN A 400 -6.77 9.08 -29.98
C GLN A 400 -7.74 8.04 -30.57
N ALA A 401 -7.33 6.77 -30.60
CA ALA A 401 -8.11 5.71 -31.18
C ALA A 401 -9.39 5.37 -30.41
N ILE A 402 -9.34 5.45 -29.07
CA ILE A 402 -10.45 5.04 -28.19
C ILE A 402 -11.21 6.20 -27.56
N SER A 403 -10.60 7.40 -27.43
CA SER A 403 -11.23 8.58 -26.82
C SER A 403 -12.61 8.94 -27.41
N PRO A 404 -12.85 8.87 -28.74
CA PRO A 404 -14.16 9.19 -29.31
C PRO A 404 -15.30 8.31 -28.76
N TRP A 405 -15.01 7.08 -28.35
CA TRP A 405 -16.01 6.17 -27.80
C TRP A 405 -16.48 6.64 -26.42
N PHE A 406 -15.56 7.10 -25.58
CA PHE A 406 -15.87 7.66 -24.25
C PHE A 406 -16.57 9.01 -24.37
N ALA A 407 -16.07 9.91 -25.23
CA ALA A 407 -16.63 11.25 -25.40
C ALA A 407 -18.10 11.24 -25.88
N ALA A 408 -18.54 10.16 -26.54
CA ALA A 408 -19.90 9.99 -27.04
C ALA A 408 -20.90 9.43 -26.01
N ARG A 409 -20.47 9.16 -24.76
CA ARG A 409 -21.25 8.49 -23.71
C ARG A 409 -21.21 9.25 -22.41
N THR A 410 -22.17 9.01 -21.53
CA THR A 410 -22.06 9.45 -20.13
C THR A 410 -21.06 8.59 -19.36
N ARG A 411 -20.60 9.08 -18.20
CA ARG A 411 -19.72 8.31 -17.28
C ARG A 411 -20.35 6.96 -16.94
N ASP A 412 -21.63 6.95 -16.55
CA ASP A 412 -22.34 5.75 -16.13
C ASP A 412 -22.48 4.74 -17.26
N GLU A 413 -22.86 5.18 -18.47
CA GLU A 413 -22.94 4.32 -19.65
C GLU A 413 -21.57 3.72 -20.01
N ALA A 414 -20.50 4.52 -19.96
CA ALA A 414 -19.16 4.04 -20.25
C ALA A 414 -18.70 2.98 -19.24
N VAL A 415 -18.95 3.21 -17.95
CA VAL A 415 -18.60 2.30 -16.86
C VAL A 415 -19.39 1.00 -16.95
N GLU A 416 -20.71 1.05 -17.10
CA GLU A 416 -21.57 -0.12 -17.25
C GLU A 416 -21.10 -1.02 -18.40
N ARG A 417 -20.89 -0.43 -19.57
CA ARG A 417 -20.43 -1.14 -20.78
C ARG A 417 -19.03 -1.74 -20.61
N CYS A 418 -18.11 -1.05 -19.92
CA CYS A 418 -16.79 -1.61 -19.64
C CYS A 418 -16.88 -2.79 -18.67
N GLN A 419 -17.71 -2.69 -17.61
CA GLN A 419 -17.88 -3.76 -16.63
C GLN A 419 -18.52 -5.03 -17.25
N GLU A 420 -19.46 -4.89 -18.18
CA GLU A 420 -20.00 -6.01 -18.98
C GLU A 420 -18.91 -6.77 -19.72
N PHE A 421 -17.90 -6.07 -20.24
CA PHE A 421 -16.73 -6.62 -20.93
C PHE A 421 -15.58 -6.99 -19.98
N ARG A 422 -15.79 -6.91 -18.66
CA ARG A 422 -14.78 -7.19 -17.62
C ARG A 422 -13.54 -6.28 -17.72
N ILE A 423 -13.72 -5.07 -18.22
CA ILE A 423 -12.69 -4.03 -18.31
C ILE A 423 -12.86 -3.11 -17.09
N PRO A 424 -11.83 -2.97 -16.24
CA PRO A 424 -11.86 -2.03 -15.12
C PRO A 424 -12.04 -0.60 -15.63
N CYS A 425 -13.17 0.00 -15.29
CA CYS A 425 -13.50 1.36 -15.58
C CYS A 425 -14.34 1.89 -14.42
N ALA A 426 -14.07 3.12 -13.98
CA ALA A 426 -14.81 3.76 -12.91
C ALA A 426 -14.96 5.26 -13.17
N PRO A 427 -16.02 5.91 -12.70
CA PRO A 427 -16.15 7.36 -12.79
C PRO A 427 -15.15 8.03 -11.85
N VAL A 428 -14.64 9.20 -12.23
CA VAL A 428 -14.03 10.11 -11.26
C VAL A 428 -15.17 10.75 -10.47
N LEU A 429 -15.31 10.38 -9.20
CA LEU A 429 -16.38 10.87 -8.33
C LEU A 429 -15.92 12.07 -7.52
N GLU A 430 -16.81 13.04 -7.36
CA GLU A 430 -16.65 14.11 -6.40
C GLU A 430 -17.05 13.66 -4.99
N VAL A 431 -16.60 14.37 -3.95
CA VAL A 431 -16.76 13.94 -2.54
C VAL A 431 -18.22 13.69 -2.11
N ASP A 432 -19.17 14.45 -2.66
CA ASP A 432 -20.60 14.25 -2.42
C ASP A 432 -21.18 13.05 -3.20
N GLU A 433 -20.63 12.73 -4.36
CA GLU A 433 -20.97 11.52 -5.11
C GLU A 433 -20.44 10.27 -4.36
N VAL A 434 -19.24 10.35 -3.78
CA VAL A 434 -18.68 9.29 -2.92
C VAL A 434 -19.58 9.01 -1.72
N LEU A 435 -20.10 10.05 -1.06
CA LEU A 435 -21.02 9.87 0.07
C LEU A 435 -22.28 9.09 -0.33
N ASN A 436 -22.83 9.38 -1.51
CA ASN A 436 -24.06 8.79 -2.01
C ASN A 436 -23.86 7.51 -2.82
N HIS A 437 -22.62 7.00 -2.89
CA HIS A 437 -22.29 5.88 -3.75
C HIS A 437 -23.05 4.59 -3.36
N PRO A 438 -23.78 3.93 -4.29
CA PRO A 438 -24.64 2.78 -3.96
C PRO A 438 -23.91 1.62 -3.28
N GLN A 439 -22.65 1.36 -3.67
CA GLN A 439 -21.86 0.29 -3.06
C GLN A 439 -21.50 0.60 -1.60
N LEU A 440 -21.14 1.85 -1.27
CA LEU A 440 -20.79 2.25 0.10
C LEU A 440 -22.03 2.28 0.99
N GLN A 441 -23.17 2.72 0.45
CA GLN A 441 -24.47 2.70 1.12
C GLN A 441 -24.92 1.26 1.43
N ALA A 442 -24.90 0.37 0.44
CA ALA A 442 -25.31 -1.03 0.61
C ALA A 442 -24.45 -1.79 1.63
N ARG A 443 -23.18 -1.39 1.79
CA ARG A 443 -22.26 -1.97 2.77
C ARG A 443 -22.27 -1.24 4.12
N GLY A 444 -23.10 -0.21 4.25
CA GLY A 444 -23.22 0.61 5.44
C GLY A 444 -21.91 1.28 5.84
N PHE A 445 -21.05 1.63 4.88
CA PHE A 445 -19.76 2.25 5.17
C PHE A 445 -19.94 3.61 5.85
N TRP A 446 -20.83 4.44 5.31
CA TRP A 446 -21.27 5.68 5.91
C TRP A 446 -22.40 5.42 6.91
N GLN A 447 -22.29 5.97 8.12
CA GLN A 447 -23.31 5.84 9.16
C GLN A 447 -23.67 7.22 9.73
N PRO A 448 -24.97 7.52 9.89
CA PRO A 448 -25.41 8.77 10.48
C PRO A 448 -25.01 8.78 11.95
N THR A 449 -24.33 9.85 12.36
CA THR A 449 -23.81 10.04 13.70
C THR A 449 -24.13 11.46 14.17
N THR A 450 -24.94 11.56 15.21
CA THR A 450 -25.36 12.86 15.77
C THR A 450 -24.48 13.24 16.95
N GLY A 451 -23.84 14.41 16.86
CA GLY A 451 -23.06 15.01 17.94
C GLY A 451 -23.93 15.61 19.06
N GLU A 452 -23.29 16.01 20.15
CA GLU A 452 -23.96 16.69 21.27
C GLU A 452 -24.58 18.03 20.89
N ASP A 453 -24.02 18.69 19.87
CA ASP A 453 -24.51 19.92 19.27
C ASP A 453 -25.74 19.71 18.36
N GLY A 454 -26.18 18.47 18.17
CA GLY A 454 -27.27 18.08 17.28
C GLY A 454 -26.88 17.94 15.80
N THR A 455 -25.63 18.25 15.44
CA THR A 455 -25.13 18.09 14.08
C THR A 455 -25.06 16.61 13.73
N THR A 456 -25.68 16.21 12.62
CA THR A 456 -25.62 14.82 12.15
C THR A 456 -24.69 14.72 10.95
N LEU A 457 -23.61 13.97 11.11
CA LEU A 457 -22.64 13.67 10.07
C LEU A 457 -22.70 12.21 9.68
N GLN A 458 -22.50 11.92 8.41
CA GLN A 458 -22.22 10.59 7.90
C GLN A 458 -20.74 10.30 8.10
N LEU A 459 -20.43 9.46 9.08
CA LEU A 459 -19.05 9.09 9.43
C LEU A 459 -18.71 7.69 8.91
N PRO A 460 -17.44 7.44 8.54
CA PRO A 460 -17.02 6.15 8.03
C PRO A 460 -16.95 5.10 9.16
N ARG A 461 -17.29 3.86 8.82
CA ARG A 461 -16.91 2.67 9.59
C ARG A 461 -15.50 2.22 9.25
N LEU A 462 -15.00 1.26 10.02
CA LEU A 462 -13.76 0.54 9.70
C LEU A 462 -13.82 -0.02 8.25
N PRO A 463 -12.77 0.11 7.43
CA PRO A 463 -12.78 -0.31 6.02
C PRO A 463 -12.65 -1.83 5.82
N PHE A 464 -12.66 -2.59 6.91
CA PHE A 464 -12.66 -4.04 6.94
C PHE A 464 -13.58 -4.52 8.06
N ARG A 465 -14.10 -5.74 7.91
CA ARG A 465 -14.98 -6.38 8.89
C ARG A 465 -14.21 -7.44 9.65
N ILE A 466 -14.05 -7.22 10.96
CA ILE A 466 -13.49 -8.18 11.92
C ILE A 466 -14.46 -8.36 13.09
N ARG A 467 -14.42 -9.51 13.74
CA ARG A 467 -15.22 -9.77 14.95
C ARG A 467 -14.87 -8.75 16.03
N GLY A 468 -15.90 -8.19 16.67
CA GLY A 468 -15.74 -7.21 17.74
C GLY A 468 -15.61 -5.77 17.25
N SER A 469 -15.43 -5.54 15.95
CA SER A 469 -15.48 -4.19 15.37
C SER A 469 -16.85 -3.53 15.61
N ARG A 470 -16.83 -2.20 15.73
CA ARG A 470 -18.05 -1.41 15.96
C ARG A 470 -18.96 -1.45 14.74
N GLU A 471 -20.25 -1.65 14.99
CA GLU A 471 -21.27 -1.61 13.95
C GLU A 471 -21.70 -0.19 13.61
N GLN A 472 -21.70 0.70 14.60
CA GLN A 472 -22.02 2.11 14.43
C GLN A 472 -20.89 2.96 15.01
N PRO A 473 -20.40 3.98 14.27
CA PRO A 473 -19.54 5.00 14.84
C PRO A 473 -20.29 5.79 15.92
N ALA A 474 -19.53 6.43 16.80
CA ALA A 474 -20.03 7.38 17.79
C ALA A 474 -19.43 8.77 17.49
N PRO A 475 -20.08 9.87 17.88
CA PRO A 475 -19.57 11.20 17.58
C PRO A 475 -18.20 11.43 18.21
N ALA A 476 -17.46 12.41 17.68
CA ALA A 476 -16.26 12.89 18.36
C ALA A 476 -16.66 13.50 19.72
N PRO A 477 -15.92 13.20 20.80
CA PRO A 477 -16.27 13.68 22.14
C PRO A 477 -16.03 15.19 22.27
N ALA A 478 -16.85 15.86 23.07
CA ALA A 478 -16.53 17.19 23.59
C ALA A 478 -15.25 17.12 24.45
N GLN A 479 -14.46 18.20 24.46
CA GLN A 479 -13.18 18.23 25.19
C GLN A 479 -13.40 17.96 26.68
N GLY A 480 -12.70 16.96 27.22
CA GLY A 480 -12.76 16.61 28.64
C GLY A 480 -14.07 15.98 29.11
N SER A 481 -14.97 15.63 28.18
CA SER A 481 -16.27 15.00 28.49
C SER A 481 -16.17 13.68 29.25
N HIS A 482 -14.97 13.08 29.30
CA HIS A 482 -14.73 11.79 29.95
C HIS A 482 -13.78 11.87 31.17
N GLN A 483 -13.64 13.04 31.79
CA GLN A 483 -12.71 13.22 32.92
C GLN A 483 -13.03 12.29 34.12
N GLU A 484 -14.31 12.05 34.41
CA GLU A 484 -14.72 11.18 35.53
C GLU A 484 -14.40 9.69 35.26
N GLN A 485 -14.51 9.24 34.00
CA GLN A 485 -14.16 7.89 33.60
C GLN A 485 -12.67 7.62 33.85
N LEU A 486 -11.81 8.62 33.62
CA LEU A 486 -10.39 8.53 33.94
C LEU A 486 -10.19 8.22 35.43
N ALA A 487 -10.88 8.94 36.33
CA ALA A 487 -10.79 8.74 37.78
C ALA A 487 -11.28 7.34 38.23
N SER A 488 -12.18 6.72 37.44
CA SER A 488 -12.70 5.37 37.71
C SER A 488 -11.75 4.24 37.30
N LEU A 489 -10.71 4.52 36.52
CA LEU A 489 -9.74 3.49 36.14
C LEU A 489 -9.04 2.93 37.40
N PRO A 490 -8.95 1.60 37.54
CA PRO A 490 -8.28 1.00 38.69
C PRO A 490 -6.85 1.52 38.77
N ALA A 491 -6.35 1.71 40.00
CA ALA A 491 -4.95 2.00 40.21
C ALA A 491 -4.12 0.92 39.52
N ALA A 492 -3.06 1.32 38.80
CA ALA A 492 -2.18 0.38 38.12
C ALA A 492 -1.69 -0.68 39.12
N GLU A 493 -2.15 -1.91 38.98
CA GLU A 493 -1.53 -3.02 39.71
C GLU A 493 -0.12 -3.16 39.15
N ALA A 494 0.89 -2.99 40.01
CA ALA A 494 2.28 -3.22 39.65
C ALA A 494 2.42 -4.67 39.16
N ARG A 495 2.42 -4.85 37.83
CA ARG A 495 2.69 -6.15 37.22
C ARG A 495 4.19 -6.39 37.42
N PRO A 496 4.59 -7.47 38.11
CA PRO A 496 6.01 -7.74 38.32
C PRO A 496 6.69 -7.78 36.95
N ALA A 497 7.77 -7.01 36.80
CA ALA A 497 8.61 -7.10 35.62
C ALA A 497 9.05 -8.56 35.48
N SER A 498 8.49 -9.29 34.52
CA SER A 498 9.03 -10.58 34.14
C SER A 498 10.44 -10.30 33.65
N GLY A 499 11.44 -10.92 34.29
CA GLY A 499 12.85 -10.71 33.94
C GLY A 499 13.02 -10.73 32.43
N PHE A 500 13.66 -9.68 31.89
CA PHE A 500 13.94 -9.51 30.47
C PHE A 500 14.75 -10.70 29.95
N ASN A 501 14.07 -11.78 29.56
CA ASN A 501 14.67 -12.74 28.65
C ASN A 501 14.72 -12.03 27.30
N ARG A 502 15.92 -11.93 26.72
CA ARG A 502 16.14 -11.45 25.35
C ARG A 502 15.05 -12.04 24.44
N VAL A 503 14.12 -11.18 24.02
CA VAL A 503 13.12 -11.51 23.02
C VAL A 503 13.91 -11.80 21.75
N SER A 504 13.92 -13.06 21.32
CA SER A 504 14.74 -13.54 20.19
C SER A 504 13.89 -14.14 19.09
N ARG A 505 12.56 -14.05 19.19
CA ARG A 505 11.63 -14.56 18.20
C ARG A 505 10.83 -13.41 17.61
N SER A 506 10.70 -13.42 16.29
CA SER A 506 9.88 -12.49 15.54
C SER A 506 8.39 -12.60 15.95
N PRO A 507 7.58 -11.52 15.89
CA PRO A 507 6.23 -11.50 16.46
C PRO A 507 5.30 -12.57 15.88
N LEU A 508 5.50 -12.96 14.62
CA LEU A 508 4.70 -13.97 13.93
C LEU A 508 5.41 -15.32 13.82
N ALA A 509 6.49 -15.54 14.57
CA ALA A 509 7.12 -16.86 14.64
C ALA A 509 6.07 -17.93 15.00
N GLY A 510 6.01 -18.99 14.18
CA GLY A 510 5.04 -20.08 14.31
C GLY A 510 3.68 -19.84 13.66
N VAL A 511 3.44 -18.67 13.06
CA VAL A 511 2.23 -18.40 12.26
C VAL A 511 2.47 -18.84 10.82
N ARG A 512 1.54 -19.60 10.24
CA ARG A 512 1.59 -20.03 8.83
C ARG A 512 0.49 -19.40 7.97
N VAL A 513 0.88 -18.87 6.82
CA VAL A 513 0.01 -18.15 5.87
C VAL A 513 0.03 -18.82 4.51
N LEU A 514 -1.12 -19.10 3.93
CA LEU A 514 -1.26 -19.39 2.51
C LEU A 514 -1.59 -18.10 1.76
N ASP A 515 -0.66 -17.69 0.89
CA ASP A 515 -0.74 -16.49 0.07
C ASP A 515 -1.23 -16.83 -1.35
N LEU A 516 -2.51 -16.57 -1.62
CA LEU A 516 -3.13 -16.68 -2.95
C LEU A 516 -3.16 -15.33 -3.70
N THR A 517 -2.49 -14.31 -3.17
CA THR A 517 -2.64 -12.94 -3.63
C THR A 517 -1.82 -12.64 -4.89
N ARG A 518 -2.25 -11.62 -5.64
CA ARG A 518 -1.64 -11.19 -6.90
C ARG A 518 -1.47 -9.69 -6.99
N VAL A 519 -0.70 -9.26 -7.99
CA VAL A 519 -0.48 -7.85 -8.36
C VAL A 519 0.27 -7.08 -7.28
N TRP A 520 -0.42 -6.37 -6.38
CA TRP A 520 0.24 -5.47 -5.43
C TRP A 520 -0.33 -5.47 -4.02
N SER A 521 -1.63 -5.20 -3.83
CA SER A 521 -2.24 -5.02 -2.50
C SER A 521 -2.06 -6.22 -1.56
N GLY A 522 -2.51 -7.40 -1.97
CA GLY A 522 -2.35 -8.62 -1.17
C GLY A 522 -0.88 -9.05 -0.98
N PRO A 523 -0.01 -8.96 -2.01
CA PRO A 523 1.41 -9.22 -1.82
C PRO A 523 2.10 -8.29 -0.81
N VAL A 524 1.70 -7.02 -0.72
CA VAL A 524 2.19 -6.09 0.32
C VAL A 524 1.84 -6.60 1.72
N ALA A 525 0.57 -6.99 1.92
CA ALA A 525 0.11 -7.50 3.22
C ALA A 525 0.89 -8.75 3.63
N THR A 526 0.94 -9.75 2.75
CA THR A 526 1.62 -11.03 3.01
C THR A 526 3.14 -10.89 3.13
N ARG A 527 3.76 -9.93 2.44
CA ARG A 527 5.17 -9.58 2.64
C ARG A 527 5.42 -9.01 4.03
N MET A 528 4.58 -8.08 4.49
CA MET A 528 4.72 -7.53 5.84
C MET A 528 4.63 -8.64 6.90
N LEU A 529 3.71 -9.60 6.73
CA LEU A 529 3.63 -10.76 7.63
C LEU A 529 4.88 -11.64 7.57
N ALA A 530 5.45 -11.86 6.38
CA ALA A 530 6.70 -12.62 6.20
C ALA A 530 7.89 -11.91 6.86
N ASP A 531 8.00 -10.59 6.68
CA ASP A 531 9.04 -9.74 7.28
C ASP A 531 8.92 -9.72 8.83
N LEU A 532 7.69 -9.86 9.35
CA LEU A 532 7.38 -10.06 10.78
C LEU A 532 7.49 -11.53 11.24
N GLY A 533 8.09 -12.40 10.43
CA GLY A 533 8.48 -13.77 10.79
C GLY A 533 7.43 -14.86 10.59
N ALA A 534 6.34 -14.59 9.87
CA ALA A 534 5.39 -15.64 9.51
C ALA A 534 5.99 -16.57 8.43
N GLU A 535 5.63 -17.86 8.48
CA GLU A 535 5.89 -18.78 7.38
C GLU A 535 4.83 -18.55 6.28
N VAL A 536 5.19 -17.80 5.25
CA VAL A 536 4.29 -17.47 4.14
C VAL A 536 4.57 -18.38 2.95
N ILE A 537 3.58 -19.19 2.58
CA ILE A 537 3.61 -20.11 1.44
C ILE A 537 2.76 -19.49 0.33
N LYS A 538 3.43 -19.01 -0.72
CA LYS A 538 2.78 -18.48 -1.91
C LYS A 538 2.27 -19.62 -2.78
N ILE A 539 0.95 -19.69 -2.92
CA ILE A 539 0.27 -20.58 -3.86
C ILE A 539 0.05 -19.81 -5.15
N GLU A 540 0.84 -20.10 -6.17
CA GLU A 540 0.79 -19.38 -7.44
C GLU A 540 0.51 -20.30 -8.63
N HIS A 541 -0.30 -19.82 -9.57
CA HIS A 541 -0.56 -20.58 -10.79
C HIS A 541 0.72 -20.67 -11.64
N PRO A 542 1.11 -21.84 -12.17
CA PRO A 542 2.34 -22.01 -12.96
C PRO A 542 2.50 -21.02 -14.12
N GLY A 543 1.41 -20.68 -14.80
CA GLY A 543 1.40 -19.68 -15.89
C GLY A 543 1.41 -18.22 -15.45
N SER A 544 1.32 -17.90 -14.15
CA SER A 544 1.13 -16.51 -13.67
C SER A 544 2.34 -15.62 -13.87
N ARG A 545 3.56 -16.19 -13.94
CA ARG A 545 4.79 -15.44 -14.16
C ARG A 545 5.12 -15.21 -15.65
N GLY A 546 4.39 -15.84 -16.58
CA GLY A 546 4.57 -15.77 -18.04
C GLY A 546 6.01 -16.10 -18.52
N PRO A 547 6.27 -16.19 -19.83
CA PRO A 547 7.64 -16.13 -20.35
C PRO A 547 8.09 -14.66 -20.35
N LEU A 548 8.43 -14.09 -19.19
CA LEU A 548 8.87 -12.69 -19.14
C LEU A 548 10.27 -12.56 -19.71
N GLY A 549 10.43 -12.01 -20.90
CA GLY A 549 11.76 -11.80 -21.45
C GLY A 549 11.82 -10.71 -22.51
N SER A 550 11.92 -9.46 -22.06
CA SER A 550 12.75 -8.44 -22.72
C SER A 550 14.22 -8.89 -22.88
N ASP A 551 14.60 -9.96 -22.18
CA ASP A 551 15.97 -10.48 -22.05
C ASP A 551 16.33 -11.51 -23.14
N GLY A 552 15.60 -11.56 -24.26
CA GLY A 552 16.06 -12.25 -25.48
C GLY A 552 16.32 -13.76 -25.34
N GLY A 553 15.55 -14.49 -24.51
CA GLY A 553 15.68 -15.94 -24.36
C GLY A 553 16.64 -16.42 -23.27
N ALA A 554 16.94 -15.58 -22.26
CA ALA A 554 17.63 -16.02 -21.05
C ALA A 554 16.86 -17.16 -20.34
N ALA A 555 17.57 -18.15 -19.83
CA ALA A 555 16.97 -19.28 -19.11
C ALA A 555 16.20 -18.80 -17.85
N GLN A 556 14.99 -19.33 -17.63
CA GLN A 556 14.10 -19.02 -16.49
C GLN A 556 13.79 -17.52 -16.32
N SER A 557 13.50 -16.84 -17.41
CA SER A 557 13.26 -15.40 -17.44
C SER A 557 12.05 -14.96 -16.57
N TRP A 558 11.10 -15.88 -16.32
CA TRP A 558 10.00 -15.71 -15.36
C TRP A 558 10.40 -15.49 -13.90
N ASN A 559 11.64 -15.82 -13.51
CA ASN A 559 12.19 -15.59 -12.17
C ASN A 559 12.99 -14.28 -12.08
N ARG A 560 12.95 -13.41 -13.11
CA ARG A 560 13.74 -12.18 -13.18
C ARG A 560 12.91 -10.90 -13.01
N ASN A 561 11.63 -11.03 -12.65
CA ASN A 561 10.73 -9.90 -12.48
C ASN A 561 10.98 -9.18 -11.15
N GLY A 562 11.47 -7.92 -11.20
CA GLY A 562 11.78 -7.15 -10.00
C GLY A 562 10.57 -6.88 -9.10
N LEU A 563 9.39 -6.64 -9.68
CA LEU A 563 8.17 -6.45 -8.91
C LEU A 563 7.78 -7.71 -8.13
N PHE A 564 7.85 -8.88 -8.78
CA PHE A 564 7.64 -10.15 -8.08
C PHE A 564 8.64 -10.32 -6.95
N ASN A 565 9.92 -10.07 -7.23
CA ASN A 565 11.00 -10.31 -6.27
C ASN A 565 10.88 -9.41 -5.04
N VAL A 566 10.54 -8.13 -5.20
CA VAL A 566 10.38 -7.23 -4.05
C VAL A 566 9.14 -7.54 -3.21
N LEU A 567 8.05 -8.00 -3.84
CA LEU A 567 6.79 -8.29 -3.15
C LEU A 567 6.74 -9.69 -2.51
N ASN A 568 7.67 -10.58 -2.85
CA ASN A 568 7.63 -11.98 -2.42
C ASN A 568 8.91 -12.47 -1.75
N ARG A 569 9.80 -11.56 -1.35
CA ARG A 569 10.88 -11.86 -0.39
C ARG A 569 10.32 -12.50 0.88
N ASN A 570 11.15 -13.29 1.57
CA ASN A 570 10.79 -14.05 2.78
C ASN A 570 9.71 -15.14 2.61
N LYS A 571 9.15 -15.33 1.40
CA LYS A 571 8.13 -16.35 1.13
C LYS A 571 8.72 -17.66 0.61
N GLN A 572 7.96 -18.73 0.74
CA GLN A 572 8.14 -19.98 0.01
C GLN A 572 7.21 -19.99 -1.21
N SER A 573 7.57 -20.71 -2.27
CA SER A 573 6.73 -20.85 -3.49
C SER A 573 6.29 -22.30 -3.67
N VAL A 574 4.97 -22.49 -3.74
CA VAL A 574 4.34 -23.71 -4.25
C VAL A 574 3.55 -23.33 -5.50
N ALA A 575 4.04 -23.74 -6.67
CA ALA A 575 3.38 -23.43 -7.93
C ALA A 575 2.37 -24.52 -8.25
N MET A 576 1.09 -24.16 -8.16
CA MET A 576 -0.05 -25.08 -8.18
C MET A 576 -1.16 -24.56 -9.09
N ASP A 577 -1.64 -25.40 -10.00
CA ASP A 577 -2.86 -25.13 -10.75
C ASP A 577 -4.06 -25.70 -9.98
N LEU A 578 -4.79 -24.82 -9.29
CA LEU A 578 -5.97 -25.20 -8.50
C LEU A 578 -7.14 -25.74 -9.34
N GLY A 579 -7.10 -25.60 -10.68
CA GLY A 579 -8.05 -26.22 -11.59
C GLY A 579 -7.70 -27.66 -11.98
N ALA A 580 -6.47 -28.11 -11.72
CA ALA A 580 -6.02 -29.44 -12.08
C ALA A 580 -6.50 -30.52 -11.07
N PRO A 581 -6.65 -31.79 -11.52
CA PRO A 581 -7.06 -32.89 -10.65
C PRO A 581 -6.15 -33.04 -9.42
N GLY A 582 -6.75 -33.12 -8.23
CA GLY A 582 -6.03 -33.32 -6.96
C GLY A 582 -5.42 -32.07 -6.33
N ALA A 583 -5.27 -30.97 -7.08
CA ALA A 583 -4.67 -29.73 -6.56
C ALA A 583 -5.51 -29.11 -5.43
N ARG A 584 -6.84 -29.12 -5.60
CA ARG A 584 -7.79 -28.61 -4.59
C ARG A 584 -7.64 -29.35 -3.26
N GLU A 585 -7.56 -30.68 -3.29
CA GLU A 585 -7.42 -31.51 -2.10
C GLU A 585 -6.11 -31.22 -1.37
N VAL A 586 -5.01 -31.04 -2.13
CA VAL A 586 -3.72 -30.62 -1.57
C VAL A 586 -3.83 -29.24 -0.92
N PHE A 587 -4.45 -28.27 -1.58
CA PHE A 587 -4.63 -26.94 -1.01
C PHE A 587 -5.44 -26.97 0.29
N ILE A 588 -6.56 -27.71 0.32
CA ILE A 588 -7.37 -27.86 1.53
C ILE A 588 -6.55 -28.47 2.67
N ALA A 589 -5.73 -29.49 2.38
CA ALA A 589 -4.84 -30.09 3.37
C ALA A 589 -3.76 -29.11 3.87
N LEU A 590 -3.23 -28.23 3.01
CA LEU A 590 -2.33 -27.15 3.44
C LEU A 590 -3.06 -26.14 4.33
N ALA A 591 -4.31 -25.80 4.01
CA ALA A 591 -5.12 -24.86 4.78
C ALA A 591 -5.50 -25.42 6.16
N GLU A 592 -5.66 -26.75 6.28
CA GLU A 592 -5.82 -27.45 7.55
C GLU A 592 -4.60 -27.27 8.47
N MET A 593 -3.40 -27.15 7.89
CA MET A 593 -2.14 -26.97 8.60
C MET A 593 -1.71 -25.50 8.77
N SER A 594 -2.56 -24.55 8.34
CA SER A 594 -2.23 -23.12 8.31
C SER A 594 -3.12 -22.31 9.24
N ASP A 595 -2.63 -21.14 9.67
CA ASP A 595 -3.40 -20.20 10.48
C ASP A 595 -4.26 -19.27 9.64
N LEU A 596 -3.75 -18.97 8.44
CA LEU A 596 -4.24 -17.88 7.59
C LEU A 596 -4.32 -18.32 6.14
N VAL A 597 -5.37 -17.85 5.46
CA VAL A 597 -5.46 -17.80 4.00
C VAL A 597 -5.74 -16.36 3.60
N ILE A 598 -4.93 -15.78 2.71
CA ILE A 598 -5.13 -14.41 2.22
C ILE A 598 -5.27 -14.45 0.70
N GLU A 599 -6.33 -13.84 0.19
CA GLU A 599 -6.65 -13.79 -1.24
C GLU A 599 -7.25 -12.44 -1.64
N ASN A 600 -6.99 -12.01 -2.88
CA ASN A 600 -7.49 -10.76 -3.46
C ASN A 600 -8.15 -10.97 -4.83
N PHE A 601 -8.83 -12.10 -5.01
CA PHE A 601 -9.57 -12.40 -6.23
C PHE A 601 -10.93 -11.70 -6.26
N SER A 602 -11.61 -11.75 -7.42
CA SER A 602 -13.03 -11.42 -7.45
C SER A 602 -13.82 -12.42 -6.58
N PRO A 603 -14.91 -12.02 -5.91
CA PRO A 603 -15.62 -12.85 -4.93
C PRO A 603 -16.10 -14.23 -5.40
N ARG A 604 -16.17 -14.47 -6.72
CA ARG A 604 -16.57 -15.74 -7.33
C ARG A 604 -15.48 -16.82 -7.32
N VAL A 605 -14.20 -16.43 -7.30
CA VAL A 605 -13.09 -17.37 -7.58
C VAL A 605 -12.97 -18.45 -6.52
N MET A 606 -12.94 -18.07 -5.23
CA MET A 606 -12.77 -19.03 -4.13
C MET A 606 -13.93 -20.02 -4.04
N GLY A 607 -15.17 -19.54 -4.25
CA GLY A 607 -16.37 -20.37 -4.29
C GLY A 607 -16.38 -21.34 -5.48
N ASN A 608 -16.01 -20.87 -6.69
CA ASN A 608 -15.91 -21.72 -7.88
C ASN A 608 -14.85 -22.81 -7.74
N LEU A 609 -13.77 -22.54 -7.01
CA LEU A 609 -12.73 -23.51 -6.68
C LEU A 609 -13.12 -24.40 -5.47
N GLY A 610 -14.23 -24.11 -4.80
CA GLY A 610 -14.70 -24.84 -3.63
C GLY A 610 -13.75 -24.77 -2.42
N ILE A 611 -13.05 -23.65 -2.27
CA ILE A 611 -12.06 -23.36 -1.20
C ILE A 611 -12.39 -22.04 -0.48
N ASP A 612 -13.67 -21.67 -0.44
CA ASP A 612 -14.16 -20.52 0.31
C ASP A 612 -14.04 -20.72 1.84
N PHE A 613 -14.32 -19.66 2.59
CA PHE A 613 -14.21 -19.69 4.04
C PHE A 613 -15.09 -20.77 4.69
N GLU A 614 -16.29 -21.03 4.18
CA GLU A 614 -17.17 -22.06 4.73
C GLU A 614 -16.60 -23.46 4.51
N ALA A 615 -16.03 -23.73 3.33
CA ALA A 615 -15.35 -24.99 3.04
C ALA A 615 -14.13 -25.20 3.95
N LEU A 616 -13.27 -24.19 4.08
CA LEU A 616 -12.02 -24.29 4.84
C LEU A 616 -12.24 -24.30 6.36
N SER A 617 -13.16 -23.47 6.88
CA SER A 617 -13.42 -23.38 8.32
C SER A 617 -14.05 -24.64 8.91
N ARG A 618 -14.76 -25.45 8.11
CA ARG A 618 -15.24 -26.78 8.53
C ARG A 618 -14.11 -27.76 8.83
N ARG A 619 -12.97 -27.58 8.16
CA ARG A 619 -11.77 -28.41 8.36
C ARG A 619 -10.87 -27.82 9.44
N ASN A 620 -10.75 -26.50 9.48
CA ASN A 620 -9.98 -25.77 10.47
C ASN A 620 -10.80 -24.61 11.07
N PRO A 621 -11.52 -24.83 12.19
CA PRO A 621 -12.33 -23.79 12.84
C PRO A 621 -11.53 -22.62 13.43
N ALA A 622 -10.20 -22.75 13.53
CA ALA A 622 -9.28 -21.70 13.98
C ALA A 622 -8.71 -20.86 12.82
N LEU A 623 -9.03 -21.21 11.57
CA LEU A 623 -8.54 -20.53 10.37
C LEU A 623 -9.08 -19.09 10.28
N ILE A 624 -8.19 -18.16 10.02
CA ILE A 624 -8.56 -16.81 9.60
C ILE A 624 -8.42 -16.73 8.08
N MET A 625 -9.49 -16.33 7.39
CA MET A 625 -9.41 -16.04 5.96
C MET A 625 -9.58 -14.54 5.74
N VAL A 626 -8.69 -13.94 4.95
CA VAL A 626 -8.78 -12.53 4.55
C VAL A 626 -9.08 -12.47 3.07
N SER A 627 -10.25 -11.94 2.74
CA SER A 627 -10.69 -11.68 1.38
C SER A 627 -10.65 -10.19 1.11
N MET A 628 -9.93 -9.77 0.07
CA MET A 628 -9.78 -8.35 -0.27
C MET A 628 -10.15 -7.99 -1.72
N PRO A 629 -11.39 -8.30 -2.18
CA PRO A 629 -11.87 -7.87 -3.50
C PRO A 629 -11.99 -6.33 -3.59
N GLY A 630 -12.05 -5.80 -4.82
CA GLY A 630 -12.11 -4.36 -5.06
C GLY A 630 -13.21 -3.64 -4.28
N TYR A 631 -14.43 -4.20 -4.29
CA TYR A 631 -15.63 -3.58 -3.71
C TYR A 631 -16.13 -4.25 -2.40
N GLY A 632 -15.44 -5.27 -1.89
CA GLY A 632 -15.91 -6.10 -0.77
C GLY A 632 -16.75 -7.31 -1.21
N LEU A 633 -17.09 -8.19 -0.25
CA LEU A 633 -17.81 -9.45 -0.52
C LEU A 633 -19.33 -9.30 -0.69
N THR A 634 -19.90 -8.11 -0.50
CA THR A 634 -21.34 -7.84 -0.55
C THR A 634 -21.64 -6.53 -1.29
N GLY A 635 -22.92 -6.27 -1.57
CA GLY A 635 -23.36 -5.05 -2.26
C GLY A 635 -23.49 -5.21 -3.78
N PRO A 636 -24.09 -4.22 -4.48
CA PRO A 636 -24.40 -4.28 -5.91
C PRO A 636 -23.15 -4.44 -6.80
N MET A 637 -22.00 -3.90 -6.39
CA MET A 637 -20.75 -3.96 -7.15
C MET A 637 -19.82 -5.09 -6.71
N ARG A 638 -20.31 -6.05 -5.91
CA ARG A 638 -19.54 -7.22 -5.44
C ARG A 638 -18.72 -7.88 -6.57
N ASP A 639 -19.32 -8.07 -7.73
CA ASP A 639 -18.69 -8.76 -8.86
C ASP A 639 -17.90 -7.83 -9.83
N GLY A 640 -17.87 -6.53 -9.53
CA GLY A 640 -17.17 -5.51 -10.32
C GLY A 640 -15.67 -5.78 -10.41
N VAL A 641 -15.07 -5.44 -11.57
CA VAL A 641 -13.62 -5.51 -11.75
C VAL A 641 -13.03 -4.14 -11.48
N ALA A 642 -11.99 -4.10 -10.66
CA ALA A 642 -11.32 -2.87 -10.29
C ALA A 642 -9.81 -3.09 -10.17
N TYR A 643 -9.06 -2.01 -10.37
CA TYR A 643 -7.65 -1.88 -10.02
C TYR A 643 -7.47 -0.65 -9.14
N GLY A 644 -6.35 -0.55 -8.42
CA GLY A 644 -6.06 0.60 -7.58
C GLY A 644 -6.24 1.95 -8.30
N THR A 645 -5.93 2.05 -9.60
CA THR A 645 -6.14 3.29 -10.39
C THR A 645 -7.60 3.63 -10.65
N THR A 646 -8.49 2.65 -10.81
CA THR A 646 -9.93 2.91 -10.97
C THR A 646 -10.57 3.20 -9.60
N ILE A 647 -10.10 2.51 -8.55
CA ILE A 647 -10.51 2.77 -7.16
C ILE A 647 -10.11 4.19 -6.72
N ASP A 648 -8.93 4.67 -7.13
CA ASP A 648 -8.46 6.03 -6.84
C ASP A 648 -9.44 7.11 -7.35
N ALA A 649 -9.92 6.93 -8.58
CA ALA A 649 -10.90 7.80 -9.21
C ALA A 649 -12.28 7.71 -8.54
N GLU A 650 -12.74 6.49 -8.29
CA GLU A 650 -14.07 6.25 -7.74
C GLU A 650 -14.20 6.66 -6.28
N ALA A 651 -13.10 6.60 -5.52
CA ALA A 651 -13.09 7.01 -4.11
C ALA A 651 -13.00 8.52 -3.90
N GLY A 652 -12.90 9.29 -4.98
CA GLY A 652 -12.77 10.75 -4.94
C GLY A 652 -11.38 11.27 -4.61
N THR A 653 -10.36 10.40 -4.59
CA THR A 653 -8.97 10.85 -4.43
C THR A 653 -8.54 11.72 -5.60
N ALA A 654 -8.89 11.31 -6.82
CA ALA A 654 -8.52 12.06 -8.02
C ALA A 654 -9.27 13.41 -8.16
N SER A 655 -10.44 13.57 -7.54
CA SER A 655 -11.25 14.79 -7.70
C SER A 655 -10.71 15.97 -6.88
N ILE A 656 -10.14 15.67 -5.71
CA ILE A 656 -9.50 16.64 -4.80
C ILE A 656 -8.03 16.91 -5.13
N MET A 657 -7.55 16.37 -6.25
CA MET A 657 -6.17 16.49 -6.70
C MET A 657 -6.09 17.04 -8.13
N GLY A 658 -5.18 17.97 -8.37
CA GLY A 658 -4.90 18.52 -9.70
C GLY A 658 -4.52 19.99 -9.65
N TYR A 659 -4.22 20.57 -10.81
CA TYR A 659 -3.91 21.99 -10.93
C TYR A 659 -5.18 22.84 -10.78
N PRO A 660 -5.10 24.03 -10.18
CA PRO A 660 -6.24 24.93 -10.04
C PRO A 660 -6.90 25.24 -11.39
N GLY A 661 -8.22 25.03 -11.48
CA GLY A 661 -8.99 25.29 -12.70
C GLY A 661 -8.87 24.23 -13.80
N GLU A 662 -8.05 23.18 -13.60
CA GLU A 662 -7.88 22.07 -14.55
C GLU A 662 -8.64 20.81 -14.11
N GLY A 663 -8.54 19.74 -14.90
CA GLY A 663 -9.20 18.46 -14.62
C GLY A 663 -8.59 17.68 -13.43
N PRO A 664 -9.26 16.59 -13.01
CA PRO A 664 -8.77 15.73 -11.93
C PRO A 664 -7.44 15.07 -12.29
N MET A 665 -6.61 14.82 -11.29
CA MET A 665 -5.32 14.13 -11.43
C MET A 665 -5.24 12.92 -10.50
N ARG A 666 -4.61 11.85 -10.95
CA ARG A 666 -4.25 10.71 -10.09
C ARG A 666 -2.86 10.88 -9.48
N MET A 667 -2.60 10.11 -8.43
CA MET A 667 -1.26 9.88 -7.91
C MET A 667 -0.41 9.08 -8.91
N GLY A 668 0.91 9.30 -8.96
CA GLY A 668 1.80 8.64 -9.93
C GLY A 668 1.79 7.11 -9.87
N VAL A 669 1.52 6.52 -8.70
CA VAL A 669 1.32 5.07 -8.47
C VAL A 669 -0.13 4.74 -8.13
N ALA A 670 -0.49 3.47 -8.18
CA ALA A 670 -1.76 2.95 -7.67
C ALA A 670 -1.78 2.92 -6.12
N PHE A 671 -1.74 4.11 -5.50
CA PHE A 671 -1.71 4.29 -4.05
C PHE A 671 -2.78 3.48 -3.28
N PRO A 672 -4.02 3.32 -3.79
CA PRO A 672 -5.04 2.52 -3.10
C PRO A 672 -4.67 1.05 -2.89
N ASP A 673 -3.89 0.45 -3.81
CA ASP A 673 -3.43 -0.95 -3.63
C ASP A 673 -2.53 -1.05 -2.39
N TYR A 674 -1.65 -0.07 -2.21
CA TYR A 674 -0.72 -0.06 -1.08
C TYR A 674 -1.46 0.16 0.25
N VAL A 675 -2.38 1.14 0.31
CA VAL A 675 -3.23 1.39 1.49
C VAL A 675 -4.03 0.15 1.86
N ALA A 676 -4.69 -0.50 0.89
CA ALA A 676 -5.44 -1.73 1.14
C ALA A 676 -4.55 -2.88 1.66
N GLY A 677 -3.31 -2.97 1.18
CA GLY A 677 -2.32 -3.93 1.68
C GLY A 677 -1.95 -3.70 3.15
N ILE A 678 -1.74 -2.44 3.55
CA ILE A 678 -1.46 -2.09 4.95
C ILE A 678 -2.68 -2.35 5.85
N HIS A 679 -3.88 -1.97 5.41
CA HIS A 679 -5.11 -2.31 6.13
C HIS A 679 -5.31 -3.82 6.26
N ALA A 680 -5.00 -4.62 5.22
CA ALA A 680 -5.11 -6.07 5.29
C ALA A 680 -4.11 -6.67 6.28
N ALA A 681 -2.87 -6.17 6.34
CA ALA A 681 -1.91 -6.58 7.35
C ALA A 681 -2.42 -6.24 8.77
N GLY A 682 -2.90 -5.01 8.98
CA GLY A 682 -3.50 -4.59 10.25
C GLY A 682 -4.71 -5.43 10.66
N ALA A 683 -5.65 -5.67 9.75
CA ALA A 683 -6.83 -6.49 9.98
C ALA A 683 -6.46 -7.96 10.29
N THR A 684 -5.43 -8.49 9.61
CA THR A 684 -4.90 -9.83 9.87
C THR A 684 -4.34 -9.93 11.30
N LEU A 685 -3.52 -8.95 11.70
CA LEU A 685 -2.87 -8.93 13.01
C LEU A 685 -3.90 -8.72 14.13
N ALA A 686 -4.90 -7.87 13.93
CA ALA A 686 -6.04 -7.71 14.84
C ALA A 686 -6.85 -9.00 14.97
N ALA A 687 -7.13 -9.69 13.87
CA ALA A 687 -7.84 -10.97 13.88
C ALA A 687 -7.03 -12.07 14.58
N LEU A 688 -5.71 -12.12 14.38
CA LEU A 688 -4.81 -13.02 15.09
C LEU A 688 -4.82 -12.75 16.60
N LEU A 689 -4.76 -11.48 17.00
CA LEU A 689 -4.81 -11.07 18.41
C LEU A 689 -6.14 -11.50 19.04
N GLU A 690 -7.28 -11.23 18.39
CA GLU A 690 -8.61 -11.68 18.85
C GLU A 690 -8.65 -13.20 19.03
N ARG A 691 -8.10 -13.96 18.08
CA ARG A 691 -8.05 -15.42 18.12
C ARG A 691 -7.27 -15.94 19.33
N THR A 692 -6.26 -15.22 19.83
CA THR A 692 -5.55 -15.62 21.07
C THR A 692 -6.47 -15.64 22.29
N HIS A 693 -7.58 -14.91 22.25
CA HIS A 693 -8.58 -14.87 23.30
C HIS A 693 -9.77 -15.80 23.03
N SER A 694 -10.29 -15.78 21.79
CA SER A 694 -11.49 -16.52 21.44
C SER A 694 -11.23 -17.99 21.09
N GLY A 695 -10.00 -18.32 20.68
CA GLY A 695 -9.63 -19.62 20.11
C GLY A 695 -10.28 -19.92 18.75
N ARG A 696 -10.94 -18.94 18.11
CA ARG A 696 -11.75 -19.13 16.91
C ARG A 696 -11.22 -18.32 15.75
N GLY A 697 -11.27 -18.93 14.56
CA GLY A 697 -11.06 -18.26 13.30
C GLY A 697 -12.20 -17.29 12.93
N GLN A 698 -12.02 -16.59 11.82
CA GLN A 698 -13.00 -15.65 11.26
C GLN A 698 -12.73 -15.36 9.77
N HIS A 699 -13.75 -14.88 9.06
CA HIS A 699 -13.61 -14.34 7.71
C HIS A 699 -13.52 -12.82 7.79
N VAL A 700 -12.40 -12.27 7.37
CA VAL A 700 -12.18 -10.82 7.23
C VAL A 700 -12.59 -10.41 5.82
N ASP A 701 -13.61 -9.58 5.72
CA ASP A 701 -14.02 -8.91 4.47
C ASP A 701 -13.40 -7.51 4.43
N LEU A 702 -12.45 -7.30 3.52
CA LEU A 702 -11.80 -6.00 3.30
C LEU A 702 -12.13 -5.49 1.91
N SER A 703 -12.70 -4.30 1.83
CA SER A 703 -12.92 -3.62 0.55
C SER A 703 -11.76 -2.68 0.26
N GLN A 704 -11.12 -2.84 -0.90
CA GLN A 704 -10.07 -1.92 -1.33
C GLN A 704 -10.63 -0.52 -1.57
N PHE A 705 -11.88 -0.44 -2.05
CA PHE A 705 -12.61 0.81 -2.19
C PHE A 705 -12.91 1.49 -0.85
N GLU A 706 -13.40 0.76 0.16
CA GLU A 706 -13.62 1.33 1.50
C GLU A 706 -12.30 1.76 2.16
N SER A 707 -11.20 1.06 1.88
CA SER A 707 -9.87 1.38 2.42
C SER A 707 -9.39 2.78 2.02
N ILE A 708 -9.57 3.17 0.76
CA ILE A 708 -9.21 4.51 0.31
C ILE A 708 -10.32 5.54 0.62
N ALA A 709 -11.60 5.14 0.62
CA ALA A 709 -12.69 6.03 1.02
C ALA A 709 -12.53 6.49 2.49
N ALA A 710 -11.92 5.66 3.35
CA ALA A 710 -11.56 6.06 4.71
C ALA A 710 -10.51 7.19 4.77
N PHE A 711 -9.60 7.27 3.79
CA PHE A 711 -8.62 8.37 3.68
C PHE A 711 -9.28 9.64 3.14
N VAL A 712 -10.27 9.51 2.26
CA VAL A 712 -11.04 10.64 1.68
C VAL A 712 -12.13 11.14 2.63
N ALA A 713 -12.49 10.38 3.67
CA ALA A 713 -13.57 10.71 4.59
C ALA A 713 -13.53 12.13 5.19
N PRO A 714 -12.37 12.70 5.56
CA PRO A 714 -12.31 14.11 5.98
C PRO A 714 -12.84 15.06 4.90
N ALA A 715 -12.49 14.88 3.63
CA ALA A 715 -13.00 15.70 2.54
C ALA A 715 -14.54 15.56 2.36
N VAL A 716 -15.08 14.37 2.61
CA VAL A 716 -16.54 14.13 2.62
C VAL A 716 -17.21 14.84 3.81
N VAL A 717 -16.61 14.78 5.00
CA VAL A 717 -17.09 15.49 6.19
C VAL A 717 -17.02 17.00 6.00
N GLU A 718 -15.99 17.51 5.35
CA GLU A 718 -15.87 18.93 5.01
C GLU A 718 -17.03 19.41 4.13
N TRP A 719 -17.37 18.65 3.09
CA TRP A 719 -18.53 18.94 2.26
C TRP A 719 -19.84 18.94 3.06
N GLN A 720 -20.01 18.00 4.00
CA GLN A 720 -21.21 17.96 4.86
C GLN A 720 -21.32 19.19 5.77
N LEU A 721 -20.19 19.71 6.25
CA LEU A 721 -20.14 20.87 7.15
C LEU A 721 -20.30 22.20 6.41
N THR A 722 -19.74 22.31 5.20
CA THR A 722 -19.61 23.59 4.48
C THR A 722 -20.55 23.72 3.28
N GLY A 723 -21.04 22.60 2.74
CA GLY A 723 -21.75 22.52 1.47
C GLY A 723 -20.86 22.75 0.24
N ALA A 724 -19.55 22.95 0.42
CA ALA A 724 -18.60 23.23 -0.64
C ALA A 724 -17.75 22.00 -0.96
N ARG A 725 -17.56 21.70 -2.25
CA ARG A 725 -16.58 20.70 -2.69
C ARG A 725 -15.17 21.25 -2.48
N PRO A 726 -14.21 20.46 -1.99
CA PRO A 726 -12.81 20.88 -1.95
C PRO A 726 -12.33 21.24 -3.35
N ALA A 727 -11.67 22.40 -3.48
CA ALA A 727 -11.05 22.79 -4.73
C ALA A 727 -9.76 21.99 -4.94
N ARG A 728 -9.35 21.82 -6.20
CA ARG A 728 -8.03 21.27 -6.55
C ARG A 728 -6.95 22.34 -6.29
N PRO A 729 -6.08 22.19 -5.28
CA PRO A 729 -5.24 23.30 -4.81
C PRO A 729 -3.88 23.37 -5.52
N GLY A 730 -3.60 22.48 -6.47
CA GLY A 730 -2.23 22.25 -6.93
C GLY A 730 -1.36 21.78 -5.76
N ASN A 731 -0.37 22.58 -5.41
CA ASN A 731 0.56 22.31 -4.31
C ASN A 731 0.34 23.20 -3.08
N ARG A 732 -0.77 23.95 -3.04
CA ARG A 732 -1.12 24.83 -1.91
C ARG A 732 -1.79 24.04 -0.78
N SER A 733 -1.65 24.54 0.43
CA SER A 733 -2.30 24.02 1.64
C SER A 733 -3.00 25.15 2.39
N ALA A 734 -4.16 24.85 2.98
CA ALA A 734 -4.87 25.80 3.85
C ALA A 734 -4.13 26.01 5.19
N SER A 735 -3.29 25.06 5.58
CA SER A 735 -2.54 25.08 6.84
C SER A 735 -1.13 25.67 6.70
N ALA A 736 -0.69 26.01 5.49
CA ALA A 736 0.64 26.57 5.22
C ALA A 736 0.61 27.64 4.13
N VAL A 737 0.99 28.88 4.46
CA VAL A 737 0.92 30.02 3.53
C VAL A 737 2.17 30.92 3.62
N PRO A 738 2.96 31.06 2.53
CA PRO A 738 2.83 30.34 1.25
C PRO A 738 3.23 28.85 1.34
N SER A 739 2.74 28.06 0.39
CA SER A 739 3.10 26.65 0.20
C SER A 739 3.16 26.25 -1.26
N GLY A 740 4.19 25.50 -1.65
CA GLY A 740 4.34 25.07 -3.04
C GLY A 740 5.52 24.13 -3.30
N ILE A 741 5.62 23.70 -4.56
CA ILE A 741 6.76 22.98 -5.14
C ILE A 741 7.45 23.91 -6.13
N TYR A 742 8.71 24.25 -5.87
CA TYR A 742 9.43 25.29 -6.60
C TYR A 742 10.63 24.71 -7.36
N PRO A 743 10.93 25.23 -8.56
CA PRO A 743 12.06 24.74 -9.34
C PRO A 743 13.38 25.13 -8.67
N CYS A 744 14.38 24.26 -8.81
CA CYS A 744 15.74 24.48 -8.37
C CYS A 744 16.72 24.37 -9.55
N LYS A 745 17.99 24.60 -9.26
CA LYS A 745 19.07 24.41 -10.23
C LYS A 745 19.09 22.98 -10.77
N ASP A 746 19.57 22.82 -12.00
CA ASP A 746 19.75 21.53 -12.69
C ASP A 746 18.45 20.70 -12.84
N GLY A 747 17.28 21.36 -12.82
CA GLY A 747 15.97 20.73 -13.06
C GLY A 747 15.36 20.03 -11.84
N ALA A 748 16.00 20.15 -10.68
CA ALA A 748 15.48 19.66 -9.40
C ALA A 748 14.27 20.50 -8.93
N TRP A 749 13.55 19.99 -7.93
CA TRP A 749 12.42 20.70 -7.30
C TRP A 749 12.52 20.60 -5.78
N ILE A 750 11.94 21.57 -5.08
CA ILE A 750 11.88 21.62 -3.62
C ILE A 750 10.47 21.97 -3.15
N ALA A 751 9.96 21.23 -2.16
CA ALA A 751 8.79 21.63 -1.38
C ALA A 751 9.19 22.67 -0.34
N VAL A 752 8.45 23.77 -0.23
CA VAL A 752 8.61 24.76 0.85
C VAL A 752 7.23 25.15 1.38
N ASN A 753 7.04 25.03 2.69
CA ASN A 753 5.75 25.30 3.36
C ASN A 753 5.96 26.18 4.60
N ILE A 754 5.16 27.25 4.72
CA ILE A 754 5.26 28.20 5.84
C ILE A 754 4.07 28.03 6.79
N LEU A 755 4.31 27.51 7.99
CA LEU A 755 3.31 27.21 9.02
C LEU A 755 3.06 28.36 10.00
N SER A 756 3.93 29.38 10.01
CA SER A 756 3.78 30.53 10.93
C SER A 756 4.33 31.82 10.34
N ASP A 757 3.87 32.95 10.86
CA ASP A 757 4.35 34.28 10.48
C ASP A 757 5.84 34.48 10.85
N GLY A 758 6.33 33.80 11.90
CA GLY A 758 7.75 33.78 12.22
C GLY A 758 8.59 33.07 11.16
N GLN A 759 8.12 31.92 10.66
CA GLN A 759 8.77 31.22 9.54
C GLN A 759 8.73 32.04 8.25
N TRP A 760 7.66 32.80 8.00
CA TRP A 760 7.59 33.73 6.88
C TRP A 760 8.67 34.82 6.96
N ALA A 761 8.85 35.43 8.13
CA ALA A 761 9.89 36.43 8.35
C ALA A 761 11.29 35.84 8.09
N ASN A 762 11.57 34.64 8.61
CA ASN A 762 12.82 33.93 8.38
C ASN A 762 13.05 33.65 6.88
N LEU A 763 12.02 33.22 6.15
CA LEU A 763 12.12 32.98 4.71
C LEU A 763 12.47 34.27 3.95
N CYS A 764 11.79 35.38 4.26
CA CYS A 764 12.08 36.67 3.62
C CYS A 764 13.53 37.14 3.85
N GLU A 765 14.08 36.92 5.05
CA GLU A 765 15.46 37.24 5.39
C GLU A 765 16.44 36.44 4.52
N VAL A 766 16.26 35.11 4.43
CA VAL A 766 17.11 34.22 3.62
C VAL A 766 16.99 34.52 2.12
N MET A 767 15.78 34.87 1.66
CA MET A 767 15.55 35.33 0.29
C MET A 767 16.16 36.71 0.00
N GLN A 768 16.58 37.45 1.04
CA GLN A 768 16.99 38.84 0.97
C GLN A 768 15.90 39.75 0.36
N ARG A 769 14.64 39.45 0.66
CA ARG A 769 13.45 40.20 0.22
C ARG A 769 12.89 41.05 1.35
N GLY A 770 13.68 42.04 1.75
CA GLY A 770 13.29 43.00 2.79
C GLY A 770 12.02 43.79 2.43
N ASP A 771 11.71 43.93 1.15
CA ASP A 771 10.46 44.49 0.64
C ASP A 771 9.24 43.62 1.00
N LEU A 772 9.35 42.28 0.89
CA LEU A 772 8.28 41.36 1.30
C LEU A 772 8.14 41.29 2.83
N ALA A 773 9.27 41.35 3.56
CA ALA A 773 9.27 41.35 5.03
C ALA A 773 8.61 42.61 5.61
N ALA A 774 8.79 43.77 4.96
CA ALA A 774 8.27 45.05 5.41
C ALA A 774 6.83 45.35 4.96
N ASP A 775 6.27 44.52 4.06
CA ASP A 775 4.92 44.72 3.54
C ASP A 775 3.86 44.38 4.62
N PRO A 776 3.07 45.35 5.09
CA PRO A 776 2.07 45.11 6.13
C PRO A 776 0.96 44.15 5.68
N LEU A 777 0.76 43.95 4.37
CA LEU A 777 -0.21 43.00 3.82
C LEU A 777 0.32 41.58 3.72
N LEU A 778 1.58 41.31 4.09
CA LEU A 778 2.18 39.98 4.08
C LEU A 778 2.51 39.46 5.49
N VAL A 779 2.12 40.19 6.54
CA VAL A 779 2.44 39.82 7.92
C VAL A 779 1.72 38.55 8.37
N THR A 780 0.44 38.37 8.02
CA THR A 780 -0.36 37.22 8.46
C THR A 780 -0.62 36.24 7.32
N ALA A 781 -0.78 34.96 7.65
CA ALA A 781 -1.12 33.92 6.67
C ALA A 781 -2.38 34.26 5.84
N SER A 782 -3.40 34.83 6.49
CA SER A 782 -4.66 35.21 5.84
C SER A 782 -4.47 36.25 4.74
N THR A 783 -3.67 37.29 4.96
CA THR A 783 -3.43 38.32 3.95
C THR A 783 -2.41 37.88 2.91
N ARG A 784 -1.42 37.04 3.28
CA ARG A 784 -0.50 36.39 2.32
C ARG A 784 -1.25 35.53 1.31
N SER A 785 -2.28 34.79 1.75
CA SER A 785 -3.05 33.88 0.89
C SER A 785 -3.69 34.61 -0.31
N LEU A 786 -4.11 35.87 -0.11
CA LEU A 786 -4.70 36.71 -1.18
C LEU A 786 -3.68 37.09 -2.27
N ARG A 787 -2.38 36.99 -2.00
CA ARG A 787 -1.29 37.32 -2.92
C ARG A 787 -0.40 36.11 -3.21
N HIS A 788 -0.92 34.89 -3.03
CA HIS A 788 -0.13 33.66 -3.13
C HIS A 788 0.59 33.52 -4.48
N ASP A 789 -0.04 33.88 -5.60
CA ASP A 789 0.57 33.83 -6.94
C ASP A 789 1.84 34.70 -7.03
N GLU A 790 1.82 35.88 -6.41
CA GLU A 790 2.97 36.79 -6.35
C GLU A 790 4.10 36.19 -5.50
N LEU A 791 3.75 35.59 -4.36
CA LEU A 791 4.69 34.92 -3.48
C LEU A 791 5.31 33.70 -4.15
N ASP A 792 4.51 32.92 -4.87
CA ASP A 792 4.98 31.75 -5.64
C ASP A 792 6.01 32.17 -6.68
N ALA A 793 5.75 33.25 -7.43
CA ALA A 793 6.69 33.78 -8.42
C ALA A 793 8.00 34.25 -7.77
N ALA A 794 7.93 34.92 -6.61
CA ALA A 794 9.10 35.38 -5.88
C ALA A 794 9.95 34.22 -5.35
N ILE A 795 9.31 33.20 -4.77
CA ILE A 795 9.99 32.03 -4.21
C ILE A 795 10.56 31.18 -5.35
N ALA A 796 9.82 30.95 -6.44
CA ALA A 796 10.29 30.22 -7.61
C ALA A 796 11.53 30.88 -8.24
N ALA A 797 11.52 32.20 -8.42
CA ALA A 797 12.66 32.92 -8.99
C ALA A 797 13.92 32.79 -8.12
N TRP A 798 13.76 32.81 -6.81
CA TRP A 798 14.86 32.65 -5.87
C TRP A 798 15.40 31.20 -5.85
N THR A 799 14.51 30.23 -5.66
CA THR A 799 14.85 28.80 -5.57
C THR A 799 15.46 28.23 -6.85
N ALA A 800 15.08 28.73 -8.03
CA ALA A 800 15.58 28.27 -9.34
C ALA A 800 17.10 28.38 -9.50
N THR A 801 17.77 29.20 -8.68
CA THR A 801 19.22 29.39 -8.70
C THR A 801 19.96 28.63 -7.61
N ARG A 802 19.27 27.80 -6.83
CA ARG A 802 19.79 27.10 -5.64
C ARG A 802 19.82 25.59 -5.85
N GLU A 803 20.77 24.93 -5.19
CA GLU A 803 20.82 23.46 -5.11
C GLU A 803 19.76 22.98 -4.11
N ALA A 804 18.84 22.10 -4.56
CA ALA A 804 17.67 21.70 -3.77
C ALA A 804 18.05 21.07 -2.41
N SER A 805 19.04 20.18 -2.39
CA SER A 805 19.48 19.52 -1.14
C SER A 805 20.09 20.52 -0.15
N ALA A 806 20.97 21.42 -0.61
CA ALA A 806 21.61 22.41 0.26
C ALA A 806 20.57 23.39 0.82
N LEU A 807 19.66 23.86 -0.04
CA LEU A 807 18.58 24.76 0.34
C LEU A 807 17.62 24.10 1.35
N MET A 808 17.28 22.83 1.15
CA MET A 808 16.47 22.07 2.10
C MET A 808 17.08 22.09 3.50
N HIS A 809 18.37 21.79 3.64
CA HIS A 809 19.04 21.79 4.94
C HIS A 809 19.10 23.19 5.57
N GLU A 810 19.32 24.24 4.76
CA GLU A 810 19.29 25.64 5.21
C GLU A 810 17.91 26.03 5.77
N LEU A 811 16.83 25.70 5.06
CA LEU A 811 15.46 25.99 5.50
C LEU A 811 15.06 25.16 6.72
N GLN A 812 15.43 23.88 6.76
CA GLN A 812 15.17 23.00 7.91
C GLN A 812 15.88 23.47 9.17
N ALA A 813 17.09 24.04 9.07
CA ALA A 813 17.79 24.63 10.21
C ALA A 813 17.05 25.85 10.82
N LEU A 814 16.17 26.49 10.06
CA LEU A 814 15.28 27.57 10.51
C LEU A 814 13.91 27.06 10.96
N GLY A 815 13.73 25.73 11.00
CA GLY A 815 12.45 25.09 11.31
C GLY A 815 11.41 25.26 10.22
N ILE A 816 11.78 25.66 9.00
CA ILE A 816 10.87 25.76 7.86
C ILE A 816 10.75 24.37 7.22
N PRO A 817 9.55 23.76 7.16
CA PRO A 817 9.35 22.52 6.42
C PRO A 817 9.76 22.69 4.96
N ALA A 818 10.84 22.00 4.59
CA ALA A 818 11.35 21.95 3.24
C ALA A 818 11.82 20.53 2.90
N GLY A 819 11.62 20.09 1.66
CA GLY A 819 11.99 18.75 1.20
C GLY A 819 12.38 18.76 -0.26
N GLN A 820 13.57 18.22 -0.59
CA GLN A 820 13.92 17.96 -1.99
C GLN A 820 12.93 16.95 -2.58
N VAL A 821 12.48 17.19 -3.81
CA VAL A 821 11.68 16.22 -4.56
C VAL A 821 12.63 15.16 -5.12
N LEU A 822 12.60 13.96 -4.54
CA LEU A 822 13.52 12.87 -4.87
C LEU A 822 12.99 12.00 -6.01
N SER A 823 13.84 11.76 -7.01
CA SER A 823 13.60 10.79 -8.07
C SER A 823 13.85 9.34 -7.61
N GLY A 824 13.38 8.36 -8.40
CA GLY A 824 13.59 6.93 -8.11
C GLY A 824 15.05 6.54 -7.77
N PRO A 825 16.06 6.96 -8.55
CA PRO A 825 17.46 6.74 -8.20
C PRO A 825 17.91 7.44 -6.91
N GLU A 826 17.51 8.70 -6.70
CA GLU A 826 17.94 9.50 -5.55
C GLU A 826 17.41 8.94 -4.22
N LEU A 827 16.24 8.30 -4.24
CA LEU A 827 15.67 7.59 -3.08
C LEU A 827 16.61 6.53 -2.51
N PHE A 828 17.41 5.86 -3.34
CA PHE A 828 18.41 4.91 -2.83
C PHE A 828 19.58 5.60 -2.12
N SER A 829 19.83 6.89 -2.35
CA SER A 829 20.96 7.61 -1.75
C SER A 829 20.56 8.61 -0.67
N ASP A 830 19.27 8.68 -0.33
CA ASP A 830 18.75 9.58 0.69
C ASP A 830 19.44 9.35 2.05
N LEU A 831 19.85 10.44 2.71
CA LEU A 831 20.66 10.37 3.92
C LEU A 831 19.88 9.77 5.10
N GLN A 832 18.58 10.02 5.18
CA GLN A 832 17.77 9.58 6.30
C GLN A 832 17.48 8.09 6.25
N SER A 833 16.95 7.60 5.12
CA SER A 833 16.69 6.17 4.92
C SER A 833 17.98 5.34 5.01
N ARG A 834 19.13 5.89 4.59
CA ARG A 834 20.44 5.24 4.76
C ARG A 834 20.89 5.19 6.22
N ALA A 835 20.80 6.30 6.95
CA ALA A 835 21.18 6.35 8.37
C ALA A 835 20.35 5.36 9.22
N ARG A 836 19.10 5.13 8.81
CA ARG A 836 18.17 4.22 9.49
C ARG A 836 18.24 2.77 9.01
N GLY A 837 19.06 2.46 8.00
CA GLY A 837 19.19 1.11 7.46
C GLY A 837 17.91 0.59 6.78
N PHE A 838 17.10 1.48 6.21
CA PHE A 838 15.80 1.13 5.64
C PHE A 838 15.90 0.16 4.45
N PHE A 839 16.91 0.31 3.60
CA PHE A 839 17.12 -0.58 2.47
C PHE A 839 17.87 -1.84 2.87
N VAL A 840 17.37 -2.99 2.41
CA VAL A 840 17.96 -4.30 2.65
C VAL A 840 18.53 -4.86 1.35
N GLU A 841 19.78 -5.28 1.38
CA GLU A 841 20.45 -5.92 0.25
C GLU A 841 20.21 -7.43 0.25
N LEU A 842 19.69 -7.98 -0.85
CA LEU A 842 19.47 -9.42 -1.04
C LEU A 842 20.12 -9.92 -2.32
N ASP A 843 20.72 -11.11 -2.27
CA ASP A 843 21.37 -11.77 -3.41
C ASP A 843 20.47 -12.88 -3.97
N HIS A 844 19.72 -12.58 -5.03
CA HIS A 844 18.76 -13.50 -5.63
C HIS A 844 19.42 -14.38 -6.71
N PRO A 845 19.19 -15.71 -6.74
CA PRO A 845 19.94 -16.67 -7.56
C PRO A 845 19.71 -16.53 -9.07
N ARG A 846 18.80 -15.64 -9.50
CA ARG A 846 18.56 -15.35 -10.93
C ARG A 846 18.85 -13.91 -11.34
N VAL A 847 18.94 -12.96 -10.42
CA VAL A 847 19.12 -11.54 -10.77
C VAL A 847 20.28 -10.88 -10.04
N GLY A 848 20.95 -11.62 -9.16
CA GLY A 848 22.05 -11.15 -8.35
C GLY A 848 21.59 -10.24 -7.21
N ARG A 849 22.52 -9.39 -6.80
CA ARG A 849 22.40 -8.50 -5.66
C ARG A 849 21.60 -7.24 -5.99
N HIS A 850 20.57 -6.97 -5.21
CA HIS A 850 19.72 -5.77 -5.31
C HIS A 850 19.32 -5.28 -3.93
N GLU A 851 19.03 -3.99 -3.83
CA GLU A 851 18.48 -3.36 -2.63
C GLU A 851 16.95 -3.28 -2.71
N TYR A 852 16.29 -3.53 -1.59
CA TYR A 852 14.84 -3.53 -1.47
C TYR A 852 14.38 -2.71 -0.26
N PRO A 853 13.24 -2.01 -0.34
CA PRO A 853 12.65 -1.31 0.81
C PRO A 853 12.35 -2.27 1.96
N GLY A 854 12.81 -1.97 3.17
CA GLY A 854 12.52 -2.74 4.38
C GLY A 854 11.12 -2.48 4.95
N LEU A 855 10.97 -2.72 6.26
CA LEU A 855 9.79 -2.30 7.00
C LEU A 855 9.93 -0.81 7.38
N PRO A 856 8.88 0.01 7.26
CA PRO A 856 8.93 1.44 7.62
C PRO A 856 8.77 1.69 9.13
N PHE A 857 9.06 0.67 9.93
CA PHE A 857 9.01 0.73 11.38
C PHE A 857 10.01 -0.23 12.02
N THR A 858 10.42 0.09 13.24
CA THR A 858 11.26 -0.77 14.08
C THR A 858 10.47 -1.28 15.29
N ILE A 859 10.89 -2.42 15.85
CA ILE A 859 10.33 -2.95 17.09
C ILE A 859 11.47 -3.17 18.08
N ALA A 860 11.46 -2.42 19.18
CA ALA A 860 12.52 -2.48 20.18
C ALA A 860 12.70 -3.91 20.73
N GLY A 861 13.94 -4.39 20.69
CA GLY A 861 14.30 -5.72 21.20
C GLY A 861 13.94 -6.89 20.27
N ILE A 862 13.43 -6.61 19.07
CA ILE A 862 13.14 -7.64 18.06
C ILE A 862 13.95 -7.33 16.80
N ASP A 863 14.79 -8.26 16.40
CA ASP A 863 15.42 -8.22 15.08
C ASP A 863 14.39 -8.69 14.06
N VAL A 864 13.68 -7.73 13.45
CA VAL A 864 12.77 -8.02 12.34
C VAL A 864 13.59 -8.24 11.08
N GLY A 865 13.27 -9.31 10.33
CA GLY A 865 13.93 -9.59 9.07
C GLY A 865 15.04 -10.65 9.12
N ASP A 866 14.64 -11.92 9.26
CA ASP A 866 15.40 -13.04 8.70
C ASP A 866 15.32 -12.97 7.16
N TRP A 867 15.96 -11.94 6.59
CA TRP A 867 15.78 -11.54 5.20
C TRP A 867 16.29 -12.63 4.24
N ARG A 868 15.37 -13.10 3.40
CA ARG A 868 15.57 -14.04 2.32
C ARG A 868 15.00 -13.44 1.05
N ASP A 869 15.65 -13.69 -0.06
CA ASP A 869 15.18 -13.30 -1.37
C ASP A 869 13.85 -13.98 -1.74
N ALA A 870 13.23 -13.53 -2.84
CA ALA A 870 11.99 -14.14 -3.31
C ALA A 870 12.24 -15.53 -3.91
N PRO A 871 11.30 -16.46 -3.75
CA PRO A 871 11.47 -17.81 -4.27
C PRO A 871 11.34 -17.87 -5.79
N CYS A 872 12.15 -18.72 -6.41
CA CYS A 872 11.91 -19.17 -7.78
C CYS A 872 10.57 -19.92 -7.87
N LEU A 873 9.96 -19.92 -9.04
CA LEU A 873 8.68 -20.60 -9.28
C LEU A 873 8.75 -22.08 -8.87
N GLY A 874 7.88 -22.50 -7.95
CA GLY A 874 7.78 -23.88 -7.48
C GLY A 874 8.99 -24.38 -6.70
N GLU A 875 9.91 -23.50 -6.27
CA GLU A 875 11.15 -23.86 -5.58
C GLU A 875 10.90 -24.73 -4.34
N HIS A 876 9.77 -24.54 -3.67
CA HIS A 876 9.45 -25.18 -2.40
C HIS A 876 8.36 -26.26 -2.54
N ASN A 877 7.95 -26.64 -3.77
CA ASN A 877 6.92 -27.66 -4.01
C ASN A 877 7.17 -28.93 -3.19
N SER A 878 8.31 -29.58 -3.38
CA SER A 878 8.62 -30.85 -2.71
C SER A 878 8.83 -30.68 -1.21
N GLN A 879 9.50 -29.59 -0.80
CA GLN A 879 9.80 -29.32 0.62
C GLN A 879 8.51 -29.16 1.43
N VAL A 880 7.59 -28.31 0.96
CA VAL A 880 6.34 -28.01 1.67
C VAL A 880 5.42 -29.24 1.71
N LEU A 881 5.24 -29.92 0.58
CA LEU A 881 4.35 -31.09 0.52
C LEU A 881 4.87 -32.26 1.37
N THR A 882 6.19 -32.45 1.43
CA THR A 882 6.79 -33.47 2.30
C THR A 882 6.67 -33.07 3.77
N SER A 883 7.06 -31.84 4.13
CA SER A 883 7.18 -31.43 5.54
C SER A 883 5.83 -31.24 6.23
N LEU A 884 4.82 -30.75 5.50
CA LEU A 884 3.51 -30.44 6.08
C LEU A 884 2.48 -31.56 5.87
N LEU A 885 2.50 -32.23 4.72
CA LEU A 885 1.49 -33.23 4.36
C LEU A 885 2.02 -34.67 4.40
N GLY A 886 3.34 -34.86 4.59
CA GLY A 886 3.95 -36.19 4.62
C GLY A 886 3.94 -36.91 3.26
N TYR A 887 3.83 -36.16 2.15
CA TYR A 887 3.82 -36.75 0.81
C TYR A 887 5.20 -37.34 0.49
N ASP A 888 5.24 -38.56 -0.01
CA ASP A 888 6.46 -39.17 -0.50
C ASP A 888 6.78 -38.72 -1.93
N SER A 889 7.94 -39.13 -2.43
CA SER A 889 8.38 -38.79 -3.79
C SER A 889 7.41 -39.28 -4.86
N ALA A 890 6.72 -40.41 -4.66
CA ALA A 890 5.79 -40.95 -5.65
C ALA A 890 4.50 -40.13 -5.74
N ALA A 891 3.95 -39.70 -4.59
CA ALA A 891 2.81 -38.80 -4.54
C ALA A 891 3.14 -37.44 -5.19
N ILE A 892 4.31 -36.88 -4.90
CA ILE A 892 4.76 -35.62 -5.50
C ILE A 892 4.96 -35.76 -7.02
N THR A 893 5.60 -36.84 -7.49
CA THR A 893 5.72 -37.11 -8.93
C THR A 893 4.35 -37.21 -9.61
N SER A 894 3.37 -37.86 -8.96
CA SER A 894 2.01 -37.97 -9.51
C SER A 894 1.34 -36.59 -9.66
N LEU A 895 1.59 -35.65 -8.75
CA LEU A 895 1.08 -34.27 -8.87
C LEU A 895 1.73 -33.51 -10.02
N TYR A 896 3.04 -33.69 -10.25
CA TYR A 896 3.72 -33.12 -11.42
C TYR A 896 3.18 -33.71 -12.73
N GLU A 897 2.98 -35.03 -12.78
CA GLU A 897 2.43 -35.72 -13.97
C GLU A 897 0.97 -35.30 -14.25
N ALA A 898 0.18 -35.04 -13.21
CA ALA A 898 -1.18 -34.53 -13.34
C ALA A 898 -1.26 -33.03 -13.70
N GLY A 899 -0.12 -32.33 -13.74
CA GLY A 899 -0.07 -30.87 -13.94
C GLY A 899 -0.58 -30.06 -12.75
N ALA A 900 -0.84 -30.70 -11.60
CA ALA A 900 -1.31 -30.05 -10.39
C ALA A 900 -0.24 -29.11 -9.79
N ILE A 901 1.04 -29.46 -9.94
CA ILE A 901 2.17 -28.62 -9.56
C ILE A 901 3.19 -28.53 -10.69
N ALA A 902 3.96 -27.44 -10.73
CA ALA A 902 5.02 -27.23 -11.72
C ALA A 902 6.19 -26.44 -11.13
N ASP A 903 7.33 -26.43 -11.80
CA ASP A 903 8.52 -25.62 -11.48
C ASP A 903 8.91 -24.67 -12.63
N ARG A 904 8.09 -24.66 -13.69
CA ARG A 904 8.20 -23.82 -14.87
C ARG A 904 6.80 -23.48 -15.40
N PRO A 905 6.64 -22.34 -16.08
CA PRO A 905 5.40 -22.05 -16.79
C PRO A 905 5.07 -23.14 -17.82
N PRO A 906 3.78 -23.40 -18.07
CA PRO A 906 3.36 -24.25 -19.19
C PRO A 906 3.85 -23.67 -20.52
N ALA A 907 4.13 -24.57 -21.47
CA ALA A 907 4.72 -24.25 -22.77
C ALA A 907 3.77 -23.49 -23.70
#